data_AF-A0A3B9LHW2-F1
#
_entry.id   AF-A0A3B9LHW2-F1
#
_cell.length_a   1.000
_cell.length_b   1.000
_cell.length_c   1.000
_cell.angle_alpha   90.00
_cell.angle_beta   90.00
_cell.angle_gamma   90.00
#
_symmetry.space_group_name_H-M   'P 1'
#
loop_
_entity.id
_entity.type
_entity.pdbx_description
1 polymer ?
#
loop_
_entity_poly.entity_id
_entity_poly.type
_entity_poly.pdbx_seq_one_letter_code
_entity_poly.pdbx_strand_id
1 'polypeptide(L)'
;MCGIAAIFAYQSGAPNVSRDEVIAMRDYMAARGPDGVGEWFSENGCVGLGHRRLSIIDLSPTGAQPMFNEDKSLAIIFNGEIYNYRELRGKLEQSGRRFVSQSDTEVLLHLYETRGDAMLSEVRGMYAFAIWDGRRNRLFLARDPFGIKPLYYSDDGKTFRVASQVKALLAGGQVDTSIDPAGHVAFFLWGAIPDPFTMYRGISALPAGHTLTISDGGERRTRSFCFIPDILHAAESRSDHRAIGADEQREVLHRALRDSAEHHLVADVPVGVFLSAGRDSSTITALVSESHRDVRTVTLGFREYRGSENDETRLAEVVARNYKTNHQTIWITRDDFEADLEKFFHAMDRPSIDGVNTYFVSLAARRAGLKVALSGLGGDELFGGYPSFRDVPRLVRMMKYFGPVAGNGRTIRAVSSKLLRKFTSPKYAGILEYGSSYPAAYLLRRSLFMPWELPTLLDPDLVREGWRRLNTFAQLAHFCDSLDSARLKISALELCWYMRHQLLRDADWAGMAHSLEIRVPFVDVDLLRALAPLLASQNPPGKRDLADVPQSKLPAEILDRPKTGFSVPVREWLLHESRRSKVESRSATERGLRGWAKEVYGRFPGSTWVEGTEGHFRKASLPLARRSRRASKESSRRILVFRIGQLGDTIVSLPAMWAVRRHFPNAHIALLSDRHPGKSYVLASDLLRGAGIFDEFLSYPVSETGFMLRPGRMATLLAAVRRRHFDTLVYLAPSNRKPEQIERDRRFFSLAGIKNFIGMRGFPALRSQKTGEPLEEVSPESELLLNRLAASELPVKSDNGHDMDLGLNENEEEQLSFWLGSLELDGDRSWVAIGPGSKMPAKRWPPERFEQVVAELIREFDIWPVVFGGDEDRIVGDMLIRKWGRGYNAAGALGLRAAAAGLKRCTLFLGNDTGTMHMAAA
;
A
#
# COMPACT_ATOMS: atom_id res chain seq x y z
N MET A 1 19.84 -13.47 -2.60
CA MET A 1 19.57 -13.25 -4.02
C MET A 1 19.69 -11.79 -4.34
N CYS A 2 20.11 -11.46 -5.54
CA CYS A 2 20.48 -10.08 -5.85
C CYS A 2 19.28 -9.12 -5.83
N GLY A 3 19.59 -7.83 -5.71
CA GLY A 3 18.64 -6.74 -5.96
C GLY A 3 19.05 -6.01 -7.23
N ILE A 4 18.14 -5.87 -8.19
CA ILE A 4 18.39 -5.16 -9.44
C ILE A 4 17.52 -3.90 -9.52
N ALA A 5 18.09 -2.81 -10.00
CA ALA A 5 17.43 -1.52 -10.21
C ALA A 5 17.88 -0.94 -11.56
N ALA A 6 16.93 -0.50 -12.39
CA ALA A 6 17.24 0.20 -13.65
C ALA A 6 16.32 1.41 -13.84
N ILE A 7 16.86 2.47 -14.43
CA ILE A 7 16.12 3.65 -14.86
C ILE A 7 16.53 3.97 -16.29
N PHE A 8 15.56 4.19 -17.17
CA PHE A 8 15.76 4.59 -18.55
C PHE A 8 14.86 5.77 -18.91
N ALA A 9 15.48 6.95 -19.09
CA ALA A 9 14.85 8.15 -19.62
C ALA A 9 14.81 8.06 -21.15
N TYR A 10 13.67 7.64 -21.69
CA TYR A 10 13.54 7.23 -23.10
C TYR A 10 12.92 8.31 -24.01
N GLN A 11 12.33 9.36 -23.44
CA GLN A 11 11.77 10.48 -24.22
C GLN A 11 12.80 11.58 -24.48
N SER A 12 12.73 12.20 -25.66
CA SER A 12 13.49 13.41 -25.98
C SER A 12 13.07 14.55 -25.04
N GLY A 13 14.01 15.02 -24.20
CA GLY A 13 13.76 16.05 -23.19
C GLY A 13 13.35 15.52 -21.80
N ALA A 14 13.38 14.20 -21.58
CA ALA A 14 13.36 13.67 -20.22
C ALA A 14 14.63 14.14 -19.46
N PRO A 15 14.52 14.42 -18.15
CA PRO A 15 15.70 14.75 -17.36
C PRO A 15 16.66 13.56 -17.32
N ASN A 16 17.96 13.85 -17.23
CA ASN A 16 18.96 12.81 -17.02
C ASN A 16 18.63 12.00 -15.76
N VAL A 17 19.00 10.72 -15.80
CA VAL A 17 18.76 9.81 -14.68
C VAL A 17 19.48 10.30 -13.43
N SER A 18 18.72 10.46 -12.35
CA SER A 18 19.26 10.86 -11.05
C SER A 18 20.08 9.72 -10.44
N ARG A 19 21.33 10.01 -10.09
CA ARG A 19 22.21 9.08 -9.38
C ARG A 19 21.64 8.70 -8.02
N ASP A 20 21.12 9.69 -7.28
CA ASP A 20 20.54 9.49 -5.95
C ASP A 20 19.31 8.57 -6.00
N GLU A 21 18.53 8.64 -7.08
CA GLU A 21 17.36 7.78 -7.27
C GLU A 21 17.78 6.32 -7.44
N VAL A 22 18.73 6.04 -8.34
CA VAL A 22 19.27 4.69 -8.56
C VAL A 22 19.87 4.12 -7.26
N ILE A 23 20.62 4.95 -6.53
CA ILE A 23 21.23 4.59 -5.24
C ILE A 23 20.16 4.27 -4.20
N ALA A 24 19.12 5.09 -4.06
CA ALA A 24 18.04 4.86 -3.11
C ALA A 24 17.30 3.55 -3.40
N MET A 25 16.99 3.28 -4.68
CA MET A 25 16.39 2.01 -5.11
C MET A 25 17.30 0.82 -4.80
N ARG A 26 18.58 0.90 -5.17
CA ARG A 26 19.58 -0.15 -4.95
C ARG A 26 19.78 -0.44 -3.46
N ASP A 27 19.96 0.61 -2.65
CA ASP A 27 20.36 0.47 -1.26
C ASP A 27 19.21 0.07 -0.35
N TYR A 28 17.97 0.32 -0.74
CA TYR A 28 16.80 -0.31 -0.11
C TYR A 28 16.90 -1.85 -0.11
N MET A 29 17.49 -2.43 -1.16
CA MET A 29 17.61 -3.88 -1.35
C MET A 29 18.88 -4.50 -0.72
N ALA A 30 19.56 -3.79 0.18
CA ALA A 30 20.82 -4.25 0.78
C ALA A 30 20.75 -5.66 1.41
N ALA A 31 19.64 -5.99 2.08
CA ALA A 31 19.46 -7.31 2.70
C ALA A 31 19.45 -8.46 1.68
N ARG A 32 19.00 -8.19 0.44
CA ARG A 32 18.96 -9.21 -0.62
C ARG A 32 20.39 -9.60 -1.04
N GLY A 33 21.25 -8.59 -1.22
CA GLY A 33 22.63 -8.74 -1.69
C GLY A 33 23.64 -7.95 -0.85
N PRO A 34 24.10 -8.52 0.28
CA PRO A 34 25.04 -7.86 1.18
C PRO A 34 26.51 -7.97 0.76
N ASP A 35 26.86 -8.86 -0.18
CA ASP A 35 28.25 -9.19 -0.51
C ASP A 35 28.89 -8.20 -1.50
N GLY A 36 28.09 -7.45 -2.25
CA GLY A 36 28.60 -6.51 -3.25
C GLY A 36 27.60 -5.44 -3.66
N VAL A 37 28.13 -4.34 -4.19
CA VAL A 37 27.37 -3.18 -4.68
C VAL A 37 27.93 -2.76 -6.03
N GLY A 38 27.06 -2.40 -6.95
CA GLY A 38 27.45 -1.86 -8.25
C GLY A 38 26.47 -0.85 -8.79
N GLU A 39 26.97 0.04 -9.63
CA GLU A 39 26.19 1.02 -10.37
C GLU A 39 26.88 1.39 -11.67
N TRP A 40 26.09 1.77 -12.66
CA TRP A 40 26.59 2.30 -13.91
C TRP A 40 25.60 3.30 -14.49
N PHE A 41 26.10 4.32 -15.17
CA PHE A 41 25.31 5.32 -15.87
C PHE A 41 25.83 5.45 -17.30
N SER A 42 24.92 5.58 -18.26
CA SER A 42 25.32 5.83 -19.65
C SER A 42 25.95 7.22 -19.79
N GLU A 43 26.83 7.40 -20.77
CA GLU A 43 27.53 8.67 -20.99
C GLU A 43 26.58 9.83 -21.31
N ASN A 44 25.48 9.54 -22.01
CA ASN A 44 24.43 10.50 -22.29
C ASN A 44 23.46 10.76 -21.11
N GLY A 45 23.64 10.06 -19.98
CA GLY A 45 22.83 10.22 -18.78
C GLY A 45 21.41 9.65 -18.86
N CYS A 46 21.04 8.99 -19.96
CA CYS A 46 19.68 8.45 -20.15
C CYS A 46 19.43 7.14 -19.40
N VAL A 47 20.46 6.42 -18.98
CA VAL A 47 20.34 5.11 -18.33
C VAL A 47 21.13 5.08 -17.03
N GLY A 48 20.53 4.51 -15.99
CA GLY A 48 21.20 4.16 -14.75
C GLY A 48 20.85 2.73 -14.34
N LEU A 49 21.86 1.94 -14.01
CA LEU A 49 21.74 0.56 -13.53
C LEU A 49 22.34 0.48 -12.13
N GLY A 50 21.68 -0.25 -11.22
CA GLY A 50 22.12 -0.49 -9.86
C GLY A 50 21.96 -1.96 -9.47
N HIS A 51 22.92 -2.48 -8.72
CA HIS A 51 22.94 -3.89 -8.31
C HIS A 51 23.38 -4.07 -6.84
N ARG A 52 22.71 -4.99 -6.16
CA ARG A 52 23.10 -5.57 -4.85
C ARG A 52 23.38 -7.05 -5.04
N ARG A 53 24.57 -7.50 -4.68
CA ARG A 53 25.03 -8.86 -4.96
C ARG A 53 24.96 -9.76 -3.72
N LEU A 54 24.33 -10.92 -3.86
CA LEU A 54 24.61 -12.09 -3.02
C LEU A 54 25.45 -13.04 -3.86
N SER A 55 26.70 -13.26 -3.47
CA SER A 55 27.64 -14.07 -4.25
C SER A 55 27.39 -15.57 -3.98
N ILE A 56 26.91 -16.29 -4.99
CA ILE A 56 26.61 -17.73 -4.96
C ILE A 56 27.42 -18.49 -6.00
N ILE A 57 27.47 -17.99 -7.24
CA ILE A 57 28.36 -18.46 -8.32
C ILE A 57 29.38 -17.35 -8.64
N ASP A 58 30.62 -17.78 -8.89
CA ASP A 58 31.79 -16.96 -9.12
C ASP A 58 32.01 -15.95 -7.99
N LEU A 59 32.54 -16.38 -6.86
CA LEU A 59 32.71 -15.51 -5.68
C LEU A 59 33.73 -14.37 -5.88
N SER A 60 34.41 -14.35 -7.02
CA SER A 60 35.43 -13.36 -7.33
C SER A 60 34.80 -12.01 -7.77
N PRO A 61 35.63 -10.95 -7.90
CA PRO A 61 35.19 -9.66 -8.43
C PRO A 61 34.72 -9.71 -9.90
N THR A 62 35.09 -10.73 -10.68
CA THR A 62 34.67 -10.82 -12.10
C THR A 62 33.19 -11.11 -12.26
N GLY A 63 32.53 -11.66 -11.24
CA GLY A 63 31.08 -11.82 -11.20
C GLY A 63 30.31 -10.57 -10.76
N ALA A 64 30.97 -9.41 -10.59
CA ALA A 64 30.32 -8.15 -10.23
C ALA A 64 29.36 -7.66 -11.32
N GLN A 65 28.32 -6.94 -10.92
CA GLN A 65 27.30 -6.39 -11.82
C GLN A 65 27.03 -4.91 -11.48
N PRO A 66 26.62 -4.04 -12.43
CA PRO A 66 26.29 -4.34 -13.84
C PRO A 66 27.46 -4.96 -14.61
N MET A 67 27.18 -6.04 -15.36
CA MET A 67 28.19 -6.77 -16.12
C MET A 67 28.10 -6.38 -17.60
N PHE A 68 29.24 -6.30 -18.28
CA PHE A 68 29.35 -5.84 -19.66
C PHE A 68 29.92 -6.92 -20.56
N ASN A 69 29.56 -6.86 -21.84
CA ASN A 69 30.29 -7.61 -22.86
C ASN A 69 31.60 -6.89 -23.20
N GLU A 70 32.42 -7.49 -24.06
CA GLU A 70 33.81 -7.08 -24.29
C GLU A 70 33.95 -5.64 -24.79
N ASP A 71 33.01 -5.19 -25.62
CA ASP A 71 32.98 -3.82 -26.17
C ASP A 71 32.06 -2.85 -25.39
N LYS A 72 31.49 -3.31 -24.26
CA LYS A 72 30.55 -2.57 -23.39
C LYS A 72 29.31 -2.04 -24.09
N SER A 73 28.95 -2.59 -25.24
CA SER A 73 27.72 -2.23 -25.94
C SER A 73 26.47 -2.84 -25.31
N LEU A 74 26.63 -3.89 -24.50
CA LEU A 74 25.60 -4.49 -23.67
C LEU A 74 25.95 -4.39 -22.19
N ALA A 75 24.95 -4.13 -21.35
CA ALA A 75 25.08 -4.15 -19.90
C ALA A 75 23.93 -4.93 -19.25
N ILE A 76 24.22 -5.86 -18.34
CA ILE A 76 23.21 -6.68 -17.65
C ILE A 76 23.23 -6.47 -16.14
N ILE A 77 22.03 -6.39 -15.55
CA ILE A 77 21.79 -6.62 -14.13
C ILE A 77 20.84 -7.81 -13.97
N PHE A 78 21.18 -8.73 -13.09
CA PHE A 78 20.56 -10.03 -12.97
C PHE A 78 20.34 -10.43 -11.51
N ASN A 79 19.12 -10.87 -11.24
CA ASN A 79 18.69 -11.54 -10.02
C ASN A 79 18.14 -12.91 -10.42
N GLY A 80 19.01 -13.91 -10.50
CA GLY A 80 18.62 -15.26 -10.86
C GLY A 80 19.76 -16.26 -10.73
N GLU A 81 19.41 -17.50 -11.02
CA GLU A 81 20.35 -18.60 -11.18
C GLU A 81 19.99 -19.33 -12.46
N ILE A 82 20.97 -19.50 -13.35
CA ILE A 82 20.81 -20.29 -14.57
C ILE A 82 21.43 -21.67 -14.35
N TYR A 83 20.60 -22.65 -14.01
CA TYR A 83 21.05 -23.98 -13.61
C TYR A 83 21.83 -24.72 -14.70
N ASN A 84 21.53 -24.48 -15.98
CA ASN A 84 22.22 -25.08 -17.11
C ASN A 84 23.36 -24.21 -17.69
N TYR A 85 23.85 -23.20 -16.95
CA TYR A 85 24.85 -22.26 -17.49
C TYR A 85 26.14 -22.93 -17.96
N ARG A 86 26.57 -24.04 -17.32
CA ARG A 86 27.79 -24.78 -17.72
C ARG A 86 27.65 -25.42 -19.10
N GLU A 87 26.47 -25.97 -19.41
CA GLU A 87 26.17 -26.53 -20.74
C GLU A 87 26.15 -25.41 -21.79
N LEU A 88 25.44 -24.32 -21.49
CA LEU A 88 25.32 -23.17 -22.37
C LEU A 88 26.68 -22.51 -22.63
N ARG A 89 27.51 -22.37 -21.60
CA ARG A 89 28.90 -21.90 -21.71
C ARG A 89 29.70 -22.77 -22.67
N GLY A 90 29.66 -24.10 -22.51
CA GLY A 90 30.38 -25.01 -23.41
C GLY A 90 29.96 -24.85 -24.88
N LYS A 91 28.66 -24.67 -25.16
CA LYS A 91 28.16 -24.38 -26.52
C LYS A 91 28.70 -23.05 -27.06
N LEU A 92 28.73 -22.01 -26.23
CA LEU A 92 29.24 -20.69 -26.61
C LEU A 92 30.77 -20.71 -26.83
N GLU A 93 31.53 -21.40 -25.99
CA GLU A 93 32.98 -21.58 -26.16
C GLU A 93 33.30 -22.34 -27.46
N GLN A 94 32.53 -23.38 -27.80
CA GLN A 94 32.64 -24.08 -29.08
C GLN A 94 32.33 -23.19 -30.29
N SER A 95 31.51 -22.15 -30.11
CA SER A 95 31.26 -21.12 -31.13
C SER A 95 32.33 -20.02 -31.20
N GLY A 96 33.38 -20.11 -30.38
CA GLY A 96 34.52 -19.19 -30.37
C GLY A 96 34.40 -18.03 -29.36
N ARG A 97 33.37 -18.01 -28.51
CA ARG A 97 33.22 -16.98 -27.46
C ARG A 97 34.23 -17.20 -26.34
N ARG A 98 34.70 -16.09 -25.76
CA ARG A 98 35.66 -16.09 -24.65
C ARG A 98 34.99 -15.49 -23.43
N PHE A 99 35.24 -16.09 -22.27
CA PHE A 99 34.66 -15.68 -21.01
C PHE A 99 35.76 -15.18 -20.08
N VAL A 100 35.46 -14.13 -19.33
CA VAL A 100 36.34 -13.53 -18.33
C VAL A 100 35.97 -13.99 -16.93
N SER A 101 34.69 -14.26 -16.68
CA SER A 101 34.14 -14.69 -15.40
C SER A 101 33.78 -16.18 -15.42
N GLN A 102 33.43 -16.72 -14.25
CA GLN A 102 32.79 -18.04 -14.12
C GLN A 102 31.29 -17.93 -13.81
N SER A 103 30.76 -16.71 -13.88
CA SER A 103 29.38 -16.38 -13.55
C SER A 103 28.41 -16.86 -14.63
N ASP A 104 27.26 -17.36 -14.20
CA ASP A 104 26.12 -17.64 -15.07
C ASP A 104 25.58 -16.37 -15.76
N THR A 105 25.82 -15.20 -15.17
CA THR A 105 25.44 -13.89 -15.71
C THR A 105 26.12 -13.61 -17.06
N GLU A 106 27.39 -13.97 -17.23
CA GLU A 106 28.13 -13.72 -18.46
C GLU A 106 27.62 -14.62 -19.60
N VAL A 107 27.22 -15.85 -19.25
CA VAL A 107 26.57 -16.78 -20.18
C VAL A 107 25.27 -16.21 -20.72
N LEU A 108 24.42 -15.64 -19.85
CA LEU A 108 23.21 -14.93 -20.30
C LEU A 108 23.52 -13.75 -21.22
N LEU A 109 24.55 -12.97 -20.91
CA LEU A 109 24.92 -11.80 -21.70
C LEU A 109 25.34 -12.19 -23.13
N HIS A 110 26.20 -13.20 -23.28
CA HIS A 110 26.60 -13.72 -24.60
C HIS A 110 25.47 -14.43 -25.34
N LEU A 111 24.58 -15.13 -24.63
CA LEU A 111 23.37 -15.69 -25.23
C LEU A 111 22.48 -14.60 -25.81
N TYR A 112 22.28 -13.50 -25.08
CA TYR A 112 21.51 -12.37 -25.59
C TYR A 112 22.18 -11.72 -26.80
N GLU A 113 23.50 -11.53 -26.76
CA GLU A 113 24.26 -10.95 -27.86
C GLU A 113 24.10 -11.76 -29.16
N THR A 114 24.01 -13.08 -29.07
CA THR A 114 23.94 -14.00 -30.22
C THR A 114 22.51 -14.30 -30.67
N ARG A 115 21.56 -14.40 -29.74
CA ARG A 115 20.18 -14.87 -30.01
C ARG A 115 19.10 -13.82 -29.76
N GLY A 116 19.40 -12.72 -29.08
CA GLY A 116 18.41 -11.76 -28.62
C GLY A 116 17.40 -12.38 -27.65
N ASP A 117 16.11 -12.08 -27.83
CA ASP A 117 15.02 -12.60 -26.99
C ASP A 117 14.82 -14.12 -27.14
N ALA A 118 15.24 -14.71 -28.25
CA ALA A 118 15.14 -16.14 -28.51
C ALA A 118 16.00 -16.99 -27.55
N MET A 119 16.95 -16.40 -26.82
CA MET A 119 17.75 -17.13 -25.83
C MET A 119 16.91 -17.79 -24.74
N LEU A 120 15.72 -17.24 -24.44
CA LEU A 120 14.88 -17.68 -23.33
C LEU A 120 14.34 -19.11 -23.49
N SER A 121 14.36 -19.68 -24.71
CA SER A 121 14.02 -21.09 -24.90
C SER A 121 15.13 -22.06 -24.51
N GLU A 122 16.36 -21.58 -24.32
CA GLU A 122 17.54 -22.39 -23.96
C GLU A 122 17.88 -22.26 -22.46
N VAL A 123 17.36 -21.26 -21.77
CA VAL A 123 17.68 -20.94 -20.38
C VAL A 123 16.79 -21.72 -19.42
N ARG A 124 17.41 -22.53 -18.55
CA ARG A 124 16.76 -23.22 -17.42
C ARG A 124 17.19 -22.58 -16.12
N GLY A 125 16.26 -22.01 -15.36
CA GLY A 125 16.61 -21.25 -14.17
C GLY A 125 15.44 -20.54 -13.50
N MET A 126 15.73 -19.88 -12.38
CA MET A 126 14.87 -18.88 -11.76
C MET A 126 15.51 -17.52 -11.94
N TYR A 127 14.83 -16.55 -12.54
CA TYR A 127 15.50 -15.32 -12.95
C TYR A 127 14.58 -14.13 -13.19
N ALA A 128 15.14 -12.97 -12.90
CA ALA A 128 14.72 -11.68 -13.40
C ALA A 128 15.96 -10.88 -13.79
N PHE A 129 15.99 -10.30 -14.99
CA PHE A 129 17.10 -9.45 -15.42
C PHE A 129 16.65 -8.28 -16.28
N ALA A 130 17.53 -7.29 -16.37
CA ALA A 130 17.47 -6.19 -17.31
C ALA A 130 18.78 -6.12 -18.10
N ILE A 131 18.68 -6.02 -19.43
CA ILE A 131 19.80 -5.81 -20.34
C ILE A 131 19.60 -4.48 -21.05
N TRP A 132 20.55 -3.57 -20.89
CA TRP A 132 20.68 -2.40 -21.75
C TRP A 132 21.42 -2.80 -23.03
N ASP A 133 20.77 -2.58 -24.17
CA ASP A 133 21.36 -2.76 -25.50
C ASP A 133 21.64 -1.38 -26.11
N GLY A 134 22.87 -0.91 -25.95
CA GLY A 134 23.30 0.42 -26.39
C GLY A 134 23.39 0.56 -27.91
N ARG A 135 23.50 -0.56 -28.66
CA ARG A 135 23.47 -0.52 -30.14
C ARG A 135 22.07 -0.24 -30.67
N ARG A 136 21.04 -0.67 -29.92
CA ARG A 136 19.62 -0.54 -30.29
C ARG A 136 18.86 0.44 -29.40
N ASN A 137 19.54 1.15 -28.50
CA ASN A 137 18.98 2.10 -27.52
C ASN A 137 17.72 1.58 -26.83
N ARG A 138 17.79 0.37 -26.28
CA ARG A 138 16.63 -0.28 -25.64
C ARG A 138 16.98 -1.01 -24.36
N LEU A 139 16.03 -1.02 -23.44
CA LEU A 139 16.08 -1.82 -22.22
C LEU A 139 15.21 -3.08 -22.42
N PHE A 140 15.82 -4.26 -22.30
CA PHE A 140 15.17 -5.56 -22.40
C PHE A 140 15.06 -6.20 -21.02
N LEU A 141 13.83 -6.56 -20.62
CA LEU A 141 13.53 -7.26 -19.38
C LEU A 141 13.03 -8.68 -19.67
N ALA A 142 13.36 -9.62 -18.79
CA ALA A 142 12.73 -10.93 -18.75
C ALA A 142 12.50 -11.42 -17.32
N ARG A 143 11.42 -12.18 -17.13
CA ARG A 143 11.08 -12.86 -15.88
C ARG A 143 10.80 -14.34 -16.16
N ASP A 144 11.29 -15.21 -15.29
CA ASP A 144 11.23 -16.67 -15.45
C ASP A 144 9.81 -17.22 -15.63
N PRO A 145 9.65 -18.43 -16.22
CA PRO A 145 8.36 -19.03 -16.57
C PRO A 145 7.33 -19.12 -15.44
N PHE A 146 7.78 -19.35 -14.21
CA PHE A 146 6.90 -19.47 -13.05
C PHE A 146 6.71 -18.14 -12.31
N GLY A 147 7.60 -17.18 -12.52
CA GLY A 147 7.65 -15.91 -11.82
C GLY A 147 8.29 -16.05 -10.43
N ILE A 148 9.22 -17.00 -10.27
CA ILE A 148 9.95 -17.28 -9.02
C ILE A 148 10.66 -16.03 -8.54
N LYS A 149 11.37 -15.33 -9.43
CA LYS A 149 12.01 -14.05 -9.09
C LYS A 149 11.07 -12.88 -9.40
N PRO A 150 10.95 -11.90 -8.48
CA PRO A 150 10.12 -10.73 -8.70
C PRO A 150 10.79 -9.73 -9.63
N LEU A 151 9.98 -9.07 -10.46
CA LEU A 151 10.39 -7.93 -11.27
C LEU A 151 9.22 -6.95 -11.43
N TYR A 152 9.41 -5.73 -10.96
CA TYR A 152 8.41 -4.67 -10.98
C TYR A 152 8.92 -3.50 -11.81
N TYR A 153 7.99 -2.78 -12.43
CA TYR A 153 8.31 -1.57 -13.17
C TYR A 153 7.28 -0.47 -12.94
N SER A 154 7.71 0.77 -13.18
CA SER A 154 6.90 1.98 -13.16
C SER A 154 7.28 2.84 -14.35
N ASP A 155 6.30 3.51 -14.94
CA ASP A 155 6.52 4.37 -16.10
C ASP A 155 5.64 5.62 -16.01
N ASP A 156 6.26 6.80 -16.08
CA ASP A 156 5.60 8.10 -16.05
C ASP A 156 5.33 8.69 -17.45
N GLY A 157 5.60 7.91 -18.50
CA GLY A 157 5.48 8.34 -19.90
C GLY A 157 6.77 8.93 -20.48
N LYS A 158 7.78 9.19 -19.63
CA LYS A 158 9.09 9.74 -20.03
C LYS A 158 10.26 8.88 -19.55
N THR A 159 10.11 8.29 -18.37
CA THR A 159 11.15 7.54 -17.66
C THR A 159 10.60 6.22 -17.16
N PHE A 160 11.27 5.15 -17.57
CA PHE A 160 10.96 3.78 -17.18
C PHE A 160 11.85 3.34 -16.03
N ARG A 161 11.25 2.81 -14.97
CA ARG A 161 11.93 2.38 -13.74
C ARG A 161 11.65 0.92 -13.47
N VAL A 162 12.66 0.19 -13.03
CA VAL A 162 12.59 -1.26 -12.80
C VAL A 162 13.26 -1.59 -11.48
N ALA A 163 12.66 -2.47 -10.68
CA ALA A 163 13.33 -3.03 -9.52
C ALA A 163 12.85 -4.45 -9.16
N SER A 164 13.64 -5.18 -8.37
CA SER A 164 13.22 -6.46 -7.79
C SER A 164 12.12 -6.33 -6.73
N GLN A 165 11.90 -5.14 -6.17
CA GLN A 165 10.95 -4.90 -5.07
C GLN A 165 10.08 -3.66 -5.33
N VAL A 166 8.80 -3.74 -4.97
CA VAL A 166 7.89 -2.58 -4.99
C VAL A 166 8.43 -1.49 -4.05
N LYS A 167 8.87 -1.87 -2.85
CA LYS A 167 9.39 -0.90 -1.88
C LYS A 167 10.70 -0.24 -2.32
N ALA A 168 11.50 -0.88 -3.19
CA ALA A 168 12.66 -0.25 -3.81
C ALA A 168 12.26 0.86 -4.79
N LEU A 169 11.25 0.64 -5.64
CA LEU A 169 10.69 1.69 -6.51
C LEU A 169 10.12 2.85 -5.69
N LEU A 170 9.45 2.57 -4.57
CA LEU A 170 8.96 3.62 -3.66
C LEU A 170 10.09 4.44 -3.02
N ALA A 171 11.24 3.81 -2.74
CA ALA A 171 12.40 4.49 -2.16
C ALA A 171 13.04 5.49 -3.14
N GLY A 172 12.94 5.26 -4.46
CA GLY A 172 13.35 6.22 -5.49
C GLY A 172 12.48 7.49 -5.54
N GLY A 173 11.24 7.43 -5.06
CA GLY A 173 10.37 8.60 -4.87
C GLY A 173 9.65 9.13 -6.12
N GLN A 174 10.11 8.79 -7.33
CA GLN A 174 9.56 9.28 -8.60
C GLN A 174 8.58 8.28 -9.25
N VAL A 175 7.66 7.73 -8.46
CA VAL A 175 6.65 6.77 -8.93
C VAL A 175 5.25 7.20 -8.51
N ASP A 176 4.23 6.91 -9.33
CA ASP A 176 2.85 7.16 -8.95
C ASP A 176 2.44 6.22 -7.81
N THR A 177 2.13 6.82 -6.66
CA THR A 177 1.75 6.12 -5.41
C THR A 177 0.25 6.16 -5.14
N SER A 178 -0.55 6.57 -6.14
CA SER A 178 -2.00 6.49 -6.07
C SER A 178 -2.46 5.04 -5.83
N ILE A 179 -3.51 4.89 -5.04
CA ILE A 179 -4.05 3.59 -4.64
C ILE A 179 -4.56 2.83 -5.88
N ASP A 180 -4.12 1.59 -6.08
CA ASP A 180 -4.77 0.66 -7.01
C ASP A 180 -5.84 -0.16 -6.29
N PRO A 181 -7.14 0.09 -6.55
CA PRO A 181 -8.22 -0.67 -5.94
C PRO A 181 -8.11 -2.18 -6.15
N ALA A 182 -7.53 -2.64 -7.27
CA ALA A 182 -7.34 -4.05 -7.56
C ALA A 182 -6.41 -4.72 -6.54
N GLY A 183 -5.30 -4.06 -6.16
CA GLY A 183 -4.36 -4.60 -5.20
C GLY A 183 -4.97 -4.84 -3.82
N HIS A 184 -5.76 -3.87 -3.35
CA HIS A 184 -6.41 -3.92 -2.04
C HIS A 184 -7.53 -4.97 -2.00
N VAL A 185 -8.39 -4.99 -3.03
CA VAL A 185 -9.45 -6.01 -3.16
C VAL A 185 -8.85 -7.41 -3.27
N ALA A 186 -7.78 -7.58 -4.05
CA ALA A 186 -7.14 -8.87 -4.22
C ALA A 186 -6.55 -9.42 -2.93
N PHE A 187 -5.91 -8.58 -2.11
CA PHE A 187 -5.35 -9.02 -0.85
C PHE A 187 -6.43 -9.62 0.08
N PHE A 188 -7.58 -8.99 0.22
CA PHE A 188 -8.67 -9.58 1.01
C PHE A 188 -9.36 -10.76 0.32
N LEU A 189 -9.43 -10.76 -1.00
CA LEU A 189 -10.01 -11.86 -1.75
C LEU A 189 -9.16 -13.12 -1.66
N TRP A 190 -7.84 -13.01 -1.79
CA TRP A 190 -6.93 -14.14 -1.99
C TRP A 190 -5.93 -14.35 -0.86
N GLY A 191 -5.75 -13.37 0.03
CA GLY A 191 -4.66 -13.36 1.01
C GLY A 191 -3.32 -12.91 0.44
N ALA A 192 -3.25 -12.62 -0.86
CA ALA A 192 -2.08 -12.13 -1.59
C ALA A 192 -2.55 -11.28 -2.78
N ILE A 193 -1.64 -10.59 -3.44
CA ILE A 193 -1.96 -9.73 -4.59
C ILE A 193 -1.43 -10.44 -5.86
N PRO A 194 -2.28 -10.77 -6.84
CA PRO A 194 -1.87 -11.39 -8.08
C PRO A 194 -1.21 -10.37 -9.01
N ASP A 195 -0.37 -10.86 -9.91
CA ASP A 195 0.23 -10.04 -10.95
C ASP A 195 -0.85 -9.65 -11.99
N PRO A 196 -0.73 -8.51 -12.69
CA PRO A 196 0.34 -7.51 -12.59
C PRO A 196 0.15 -6.48 -11.46
N PHE A 197 -0.92 -6.58 -10.67
CA PHE A 197 -1.33 -5.53 -9.75
C PHE A 197 -0.38 -5.37 -8.56
N THR A 198 -0.26 -4.15 -8.04
CA THR A 198 0.28 -3.89 -6.70
C THR A 198 -0.71 -3.04 -5.90
N MET A 199 -0.35 -2.57 -4.71
CA MET A 199 -1.17 -1.58 -3.99
C MET A 199 -1.13 -0.19 -4.65
N TYR A 200 -0.23 0.03 -5.62
CA TYR A 200 0.02 1.31 -6.26
C TYR A 200 -0.27 1.25 -7.76
N ARG A 201 -1.01 2.21 -8.32
CA ARG A 201 -1.36 2.20 -9.76
C ARG A 201 -0.15 2.38 -10.66
N GLY A 202 0.84 3.14 -10.21
CA GLY A 202 2.06 3.40 -10.95
C GLY A 202 3.00 2.20 -11.06
N ILE A 203 2.78 1.14 -10.27
CA ILE A 203 3.73 0.02 -10.18
C ILE A 203 3.04 -1.27 -10.60
N SER A 204 3.59 -1.91 -11.62
CA SER A 204 3.11 -3.19 -12.14
C SER A 204 4.20 -4.27 -12.05
N ALA A 205 3.81 -5.51 -11.80
CA ALA A 205 4.69 -6.66 -11.94
C ALA A 205 4.80 -7.08 -13.40
N LEU A 206 6.01 -7.37 -13.89
CA LEU A 206 6.18 -8.05 -15.19
C LEU A 206 5.58 -9.47 -15.05
N PRO A 207 4.63 -9.90 -15.91
CA PRO A 207 4.05 -11.24 -15.79
C PRO A 207 5.11 -12.35 -15.90
N ALA A 208 4.84 -13.50 -15.26
CA ALA A 208 5.71 -14.68 -15.34
C ALA A 208 5.82 -15.19 -16.79
N GLY A 209 7.01 -15.64 -17.20
CA GLY A 209 7.25 -16.15 -18.56
C GLY A 209 7.10 -15.08 -19.64
N HIS A 210 7.30 -13.80 -19.30
CA HIS A 210 7.22 -12.67 -20.22
C HIS A 210 8.52 -11.88 -20.31
N THR A 211 8.64 -11.21 -21.45
CA THR A 211 9.63 -10.15 -21.70
C THR A 211 8.93 -8.81 -21.85
N LEU A 212 9.66 -7.74 -21.53
CA LEU A 212 9.26 -6.37 -21.84
C LEU A 212 10.46 -5.63 -22.41
N THR A 213 10.32 -5.11 -23.63
CA THR A 213 11.30 -4.24 -24.26
C THR A 213 10.75 -2.82 -24.30
N ILE A 214 11.58 -1.85 -23.93
CA ILE A 214 11.32 -0.43 -24.15
C ILE A 214 12.46 0.20 -24.94
N SER A 215 12.12 0.81 -26.08
CA SER A 215 13.05 1.51 -26.96
C SER A 215 13.07 3.01 -26.66
N ASP A 216 14.03 3.71 -27.27
CA ASP A 216 13.96 5.17 -27.39
C ASP A 216 12.63 5.61 -28.04
N GLY A 217 12.14 6.78 -27.64
CA GLY A 217 10.81 7.27 -28.04
C GLY A 217 9.62 6.58 -27.33
N GLY A 218 9.87 5.52 -26.56
CA GLY A 218 8.87 4.91 -25.68
C GLY A 218 8.04 3.80 -26.30
N GLU A 219 8.48 3.23 -27.42
CA GLU A 219 7.85 2.02 -27.97
C GLU A 219 8.02 0.87 -26.97
N ARG A 220 6.91 0.23 -26.60
CA ARG A 220 6.88 -0.90 -25.66
C ARG A 220 6.41 -2.16 -26.35
N ARG A 221 7.16 -3.27 -26.15
CA ARG A 221 6.76 -4.59 -26.63
C ARG A 221 6.82 -5.59 -25.49
N THR A 222 5.66 -6.15 -25.14
CA THR A 222 5.54 -7.25 -24.17
C THR A 222 5.25 -8.55 -24.91
N ARG A 223 5.99 -9.63 -24.60
CA ARG A 223 5.83 -10.93 -25.25
C ARG A 223 5.92 -12.07 -24.24
N SER A 224 4.94 -12.97 -24.27
CA SER A 224 5.03 -14.25 -23.57
C SER A 224 5.99 -15.18 -24.32
N PHE A 225 6.94 -15.79 -23.60
CA PHE A 225 7.82 -16.83 -24.12
C PHE A 225 7.54 -18.20 -23.49
N CYS A 226 6.84 -18.23 -22.34
CA CYS A 226 6.41 -19.48 -21.71
C CYS A 226 5.09 -19.27 -20.98
N PHE A 227 4.11 -20.11 -21.31
CA PHE A 227 2.82 -20.14 -20.63
C PHE A 227 2.53 -21.57 -20.16
N ILE A 228 2.42 -21.75 -18.85
CA ILE A 228 2.31 -23.07 -18.20
C ILE A 228 1.10 -23.88 -18.70
N PRO A 229 -0.11 -23.31 -18.86
CA PRO A 229 -1.25 -24.04 -19.42
C PRO A 229 -1.00 -24.61 -20.82
N ASP A 230 -0.17 -23.97 -21.66
CA ASP A 230 0.13 -24.50 -23.00
C ASP A 230 0.94 -25.81 -22.93
N ILE A 231 1.83 -25.94 -21.93
CA ILE A 231 2.58 -27.18 -21.70
C ILE A 231 1.64 -28.31 -21.30
N LEU A 232 0.70 -28.03 -20.39
CA LEU A 232 -0.28 -29.00 -19.92
C LEU A 232 -1.26 -29.39 -21.05
N HIS A 233 -1.74 -28.41 -21.82
CA HIS A 233 -2.63 -28.63 -22.95
C HIS A 233 -1.96 -29.49 -24.02
N ALA A 234 -0.71 -29.16 -24.40
CA ALA A 234 0.04 -29.94 -25.38
C ALA A 234 0.25 -31.41 -24.95
N ALA A 235 0.43 -31.66 -23.65
CA ALA A 235 0.53 -33.02 -23.13
C ALA A 235 -0.82 -33.75 -23.12
N GLU A 236 -1.91 -33.06 -22.77
CA GLU A 236 -3.27 -33.60 -22.80
C GLU A 236 -3.73 -33.95 -24.21
N SER A 237 -3.48 -33.08 -25.19
CA SER A 237 -3.85 -33.32 -26.60
C SER A 237 -3.07 -34.47 -27.25
N ARG A 238 -1.87 -34.78 -26.74
CA ARG A 238 -1.04 -35.91 -27.21
C ARG A 238 -1.24 -37.18 -26.38
N SER A 239 -2.03 -37.10 -25.31
CA SER A 239 -2.28 -38.25 -24.44
C SER A 239 -3.18 -39.22 -25.18
N ASP A 240 -2.68 -40.43 -25.46
CA ASP A 240 -3.52 -41.56 -25.90
C ASP A 240 -4.44 -42.05 -24.76
N HIS A 241 -4.45 -41.36 -23.61
CA HIS A 241 -5.17 -41.74 -22.40
C HIS A 241 -4.84 -43.17 -21.97
N ARG A 242 -3.65 -43.69 -22.27
CA ARG A 242 -3.24 -45.02 -21.79
C ARG A 242 -2.87 -44.95 -20.30
N ALA A 243 -3.15 -46.02 -19.56
CA ALA A 243 -2.59 -46.19 -18.23
C ALA A 243 -1.08 -46.45 -18.37
N ILE A 244 -0.29 -45.74 -17.59
CA ILE A 244 1.17 -45.92 -17.55
C ILE A 244 1.48 -46.95 -16.47
N GLY A 245 2.31 -47.95 -16.79
CA GLY A 245 2.69 -48.99 -15.84
C GLY A 245 3.37 -48.39 -14.59
N ALA A 246 3.18 -49.00 -13.42
CA ALA A 246 3.71 -48.46 -12.17
C ALA A 246 5.25 -48.29 -12.19
N ASP A 247 5.97 -49.25 -12.80
CA ASP A 247 7.43 -49.18 -12.93
C ASP A 247 7.87 -48.08 -13.90
N GLU A 248 7.20 -47.95 -15.05
CA GLU A 248 7.46 -46.87 -16.03
C GLU A 248 7.20 -45.50 -15.40
N GLN A 249 6.09 -45.35 -14.67
CA GLN A 249 5.76 -44.13 -13.95
C GLN A 249 6.82 -43.78 -12.92
N ARG A 250 7.25 -44.75 -12.09
CA ARG A 250 8.27 -44.55 -11.07
C ARG A 250 9.62 -44.14 -11.67
N GLU A 251 10.03 -44.77 -12.77
CA GLU A 251 11.30 -44.46 -13.45
C GLU A 251 11.31 -43.04 -14.03
N VAL A 252 10.22 -42.64 -14.70
CA VAL A 252 10.10 -41.28 -15.25
C VAL A 252 10.09 -40.24 -14.13
N LEU A 253 9.36 -40.50 -13.03
CA LEU A 253 9.36 -39.64 -11.85
C LEU A 253 10.75 -39.50 -11.23
N HIS A 254 11.43 -40.62 -10.98
CA HIS A 254 12.77 -40.64 -10.40
C HIS A 254 13.75 -39.83 -11.21
N ARG A 255 13.85 -40.13 -12.50
CA ARG A 255 14.76 -39.43 -13.41
C ARG A 255 14.49 -37.94 -13.45
N ALA A 256 13.23 -37.52 -13.61
CA ALA A 256 12.90 -36.10 -13.76
C ALA A 256 13.09 -35.31 -12.45
N LEU A 257 12.68 -35.87 -11.31
CA LEU A 257 12.81 -35.21 -10.01
C LEU A 257 14.28 -35.14 -9.57
N ARG A 258 15.06 -36.20 -9.85
CA ARG A 258 16.51 -36.20 -9.60
C ARG A 258 17.22 -35.17 -10.46
N ASP A 259 16.94 -35.15 -11.76
CA ASP A 259 17.53 -34.17 -12.70
C ASP A 259 17.27 -32.74 -12.23
N SER A 260 16.03 -32.42 -11.84
CA SER A 260 15.73 -31.09 -11.31
C SER A 260 16.45 -30.81 -9.98
N ALA A 261 16.48 -31.76 -9.04
CA ALA A 261 17.19 -31.58 -7.78
C ALA A 261 18.70 -31.30 -7.98
N GLU A 262 19.35 -32.02 -8.89
CA GLU A 262 20.78 -31.85 -9.22
C GLU A 262 21.07 -30.46 -9.82
N HIS A 263 20.23 -29.99 -10.74
CA HIS A 263 20.34 -28.65 -11.32
C HIS A 263 20.20 -27.54 -10.27
N HIS A 264 19.40 -27.75 -9.22
CA HIS A 264 19.23 -26.79 -8.14
C HIS A 264 20.38 -26.83 -7.10
N LEU A 265 21.32 -27.78 -7.17
CA LEU A 265 22.50 -27.83 -6.30
C LEU A 265 23.70 -27.05 -6.84
N VAL A 266 23.62 -26.54 -8.07
CA VAL A 266 24.71 -25.82 -8.73
C VAL A 266 25.02 -24.51 -8.00
N ALA A 267 26.12 -24.45 -7.25
CA ALA A 267 26.58 -23.26 -6.52
C ALA A 267 28.07 -23.41 -6.12
N ASP A 268 28.76 -22.28 -5.86
CA ASP A 268 30.12 -22.27 -5.29
C ASP A 268 30.11 -22.12 -3.74
N VAL A 269 28.92 -22.12 -3.14
CA VAL A 269 28.68 -22.08 -1.70
C VAL A 269 27.88 -23.31 -1.25
N PRO A 270 27.92 -23.70 0.04
CA PRO A 270 27.12 -24.81 0.53
C PRO A 270 25.61 -24.59 0.31
N VAL A 271 24.96 -25.59 -0.29
CA VAL A 271 23.51 -25.64 -0.47
C VAL A 271 22.91 -26.56 0.60
N GLY A 272 21.96 -26.04 1.38
CA GLY A 272 21.20 -26.84 2.34
C GLY A 272 19.84 -27.26 1.82
N VAL A 273 19.14 -28.08 2.59
CA VAL A 273 17.73 -28.45 2.35
C VAL A 273 16.91 -28.13 3.59
N PHE A 274 15.79 -27.45 3.42
CA PHE A 274 14.79 -27.32 4.48
C PHE A 274 14.16 -28.69 4.72
N LEU A 275 14.43 -29.27 5.88
CA LEU A 275 13.88 -30.57 6.26
C LEU A 275 12.72 -30.38 7.22
N SER A 276 11.55 -30.88 6.82
CA SER A 276 10.34 -30.94 7.65
C SER A 276 9.88 -32.39 7.78
N ALA A 277 8.89 -32.65 8.62
CA ALA A 277 8.21 -33.94 8.71
C ALA A 277 7.22 -34.22 7.55
N GLY A 278 7.34 -33.46 6.45
CA GLY A 278 6.54 -33.61 5.24
C GLY A 278 7.20 -34.51 4.19
N ARG A 279 6.38 -35.10 3.32
CA ARG A 279 6.82 -35.96 2.22
C ARG A 279 7.69 -35.21 1.21
N ASP A 280 7.38 -33.96 0.90
CA ASP A 280 8.08 -33.17 -0.12
C ASP A 280 9.56 -32.93 0.21
N SER A 281 9.82 -32.35 1.39
CA SER A 281 11.19 -32.10 1.85
C SER A 281 11.97 -33.39 2.06
N SER A 282 11.29 -34.45 2.48
CA SER A 282 11.90 -35.77 2.67
C SER A 282 12.31 -36.40 1.33
N THR A 283 11.45 -36.32 0.31
CA THR A 283 11.78 -36.75 -1.06
C THR A 283 12.95 -35.94 -1.63
N ILE A 284 12.96 -34.61 -1.50
CA ILE A 284 14.11 -33.80 -1.95
C ILE A 284 15.38 -34.23 -1.23
N THR A 285 15.34 -34.39 0.09
CA THR A 285 16.50 -34.82 0.88
C THR A 285 17.00 -36.18 0.42
N ALA A 286 16.09 -37.13 0.17
CA ALA A 286 16.43 -38.45 -0.34
C ALA A 286 17.11 -38.38 -1.71
N LEU A 287 16.50 -37.67 -2.67
CA LEU A 287 17.04 -37.51 -4.04
C LEU A 287 18.41 -36.83 -4.05
N VAL A 288 18.59 -35.78 -3.25
CA VAL A 288 19.89 -35.10 -3.11
C VAL A 288 20.93 -36.04 -2.50
N SER A 289 20.54 -36.88 -1.54
CA SER A 289 21.43 -37.85 -0.88
C SER A 289 21.83 -39.02 -1.78
N GLU A 290 21.14 -39.24 -2.90
CA GLU A 290 21.54 -40.25 -3.90
C GLU A 290 22.78 -39.80 -4.70
N SER A 291 22.93 -38.50 -4.93
CA SER A 291 24.02 -37.92 -5.73
C SER A 291 25.09 -37.21 -4.90
N HIS A 292 24.82 -36.90 -3.62
CA HIS A 292 25.72 -36.15 -2.74
C HIS A 292 25.87 -36.81 -1.36
N ARG A 293 27.10 -36.81 -0.83
CA ARG A 293 27.41 -37.42 0.48
C ARG A 293 27.33 -36.48 1.69
N ASP A 294 27.53 -35.17 1.51
CA ASP A 294 27.49 -34.16 2.59
C ASP A 294 26.26 -33.25 2.45
N VAL A 295 25.07 -33.85 2.56
CA VAL A 295 23.81 -33.11 2.46
C VAL A 295 23.56 -32.37 3.76
N ARG A 296 23.53 -31.04 3.70
CA ARG A 296 23.20 -30.20 4.87
C ARG A 296 21.70 -30.04 4.97
N THR A 297 21.14 -30.35 6.13
CA THR A 297 19.69 -30.22 6.37
C THR A 297 19.42 -29.35 7.58
N VAL A 298 18.44 -28.47 7.46
CA VAL A 298 18.03 -27.58 8.56
C VAL A 298 16.56 -27.78 8.84
N THR A 299 16.24 -28.01 10.12
CA THR A 299 14.86 -28.03 10.61
C THR A 299 14.64 -26.87 11.57
N LEU A 300 13.53 -26.17 11.36
CA LEU A 300 13.03 -25.17 12.30
C LEU A 300 12.21 -25.87 13.40
N GLY A 301 12.63 -25.71 14.64
CA GLY A 301 11.87 -26.11 15.82
C GLY A 301 11.38 -24.90 16.61
N PHE A 302 10.22 -25.02 17.27
CA PHE A 302 9.75 -24.03 18.26
C PHE A 302 9.85 -24.63 19.65
N ARG A 303 10.54 -23.95 20.57
CA ARG A 303 10.79 -24.52 21.91
C ARG A 303 9.49 -24.86 22.65
N GLU A 304 8.44 -24.11 22.40
CA GLU A 304 7.12 -24.23 22.98
C GLU A 304 6.38 -25.50 22.53
N TYR A 305 6.72 -26.01 21.35
CA TYR A 305 6.19 -27.27 20.86
C TYR A 305 7.04 -28.46 21.24
N ARG A 306 8.21 -28.27 21.86
CA ARG A 306 9.14 -29.35 22.17
C ARG A 306 8.46 -30.44 22.99
N GLY A 307 8.41 -31.65 22.44
CA GLY A 307 7.77 -32.81 23.05
C GLY A 307 6.25 -32.87 22.99
N SER A 308 5.60 -31.94 22.27
CA SER A 308 4.17 -32.00 21.94
C SER A 308 3.94 -32.75 20.62
N GLU A 309 2.67 -33.03 20.27
CA GLU A 309 2.30 -33.60 18.97
C GLU A 309 2.61 -32.68 17.77
N ASN A 310 2.77 -31.37 18.02
CA ASN A 310 3.15 -30.38 17.02
C ASN A 310 4.68 -30.28 16.81
N ASP A 311 5.47 -31.08 17.55
CA ASP A 311 6.92 -31.13 17.40
C ASP A 311 7.33 -31.97 16.18
N GLU A 312 7.50 -31.31 15.04
CA GLU A 312 7.95 -31.98 13.80
C GLU A 312 9.45 -32.31 13.78
N THR A 313 10.23 -31.80 14.75
CA THR A 313 11.70 -31.94 14.76
C THR A 313 12.14 -33.40 14.87
N ARG A 314 11.50 -34.19 15.74
CA ARG A 314 11.83 -35.61 15.96
C ARG A 314 11.70 -36.44 14.68
N LEU A 315 10.67 -36.17 13.89
CA LEU A 315 10.44 -36.87 12.62
C LEU A 315 11.45 -36.44 11.57
N ALA A 316 11.78 -35.15 11.50
CA ALA A 316 12.86 -34.66 10.65
C ALA A 316 14.22 -35.29 11.02
N GLU A 317 14.53 -35.46 12.31
CA GLU A 317 15.73 -36.15 12.79
C GLU A 317 15.77 -37.64 12.40
N VAL A 318 14.61 -38.31 12.30
CA VAL A 318 14.53 -39.68 11.77
C VAL A 318 14.91 -39.70 10.29
N VAL A 319 14.37 -38.77 9.49
CA VAL A 319 14.72 -38.65 8.06
C VAL A 319 16.20 -38.33 7.89
N ALA A 320 16.73 -37.38 8.67
CA ALA A 320 18.14 -37.02 8.66
C ALA A 320 19.06 -38.21 8.99
N ARG A 321 18.73 -39.01 10.01
CA ARG A 321 19.48 -40.22 10.34
C ARG A 321 19.39 -41.28 9.26
N ASN A 322 18.22 -41.46 8.64
CA ASN A 322 18.02 -42.43 7.56
C ASN A 322 18.93 -42.14 6.36
N TYR A 323 19.04 -40.86 5.98
CA TYR A 323 19.87 -40.41 4.86
C TYR A 323 21.27 -39.91 5.25
N LYS A 324 21.64 -40.04 6.53
CA LYS A 324 22.95 -39.65 7.08
C LYS A 324 23.34 -38.20 6.75
N THR A 325 22.37 -37.30 6.82
CA THR A 325 22.59 -35.88 6.51
C THR A 325 23.32 -35.16 7.65
N ASN A 326 24.05 -34.09 7.30
CA ASN A 326 24.58 -33.14 8.28
C ASN A 326 23.41 -32.26 8.76
N HIS A 327 22.76 -32.69 9.83
CA HIS A 327 21.50 -32.12 10.31
C HIS A 327 21.68 -31.12 11.43
N GLN A 328 20.99 -29.99 11.32
CA GLN A 328 20.86 -29.03 12.40
C GLN A 328 19.40 -28.70 12.66
N THR A 329 18.97 -28.90 13.91
CA THR A 329 17.69 -28.36 14.39
C THR A 329 17.96 -27.02 15.05
N ILE A 330 17.39 -25.96 14.48
CA ILE A 330 17.49 -24.61 15.03
C ILE A 330 16.19 -24.28 15.73
N TRP A 331 16.30 -23.99 17.03
CA TRP A 331 15.15 -23.68 17.87
C TRP A 331 14.92 -22.17 17.90
N ILE A 332 13.75 -21.74 17.46
CA ILE A 332 13.26 -20.36 17.59
C ILE A 332 12.40 -20.27 18.85
N THR A 333 12.66 -19.23 19.63
CA THR A 333 11.93 -18.92 20.87
C THR A 333 10.89 -17.83 20.62
N ARG A 334 9.98 -17.62 21.59
CA ARG A 334 9.13 -16.44 21.60
C ARG A 334 9.91 -15.12 21.51
N ASP A 335 11.02 -14.99 22.23
CA ASP A 335 11.81 -13.76 22.24
C ASP A 335 12.41 -13.47 20.85
N ASP A 336 12.88 -14.51 20.14
CA ASP A 336 13.31 -14.39 18.74
C ASP A 336 12.16 -13.89 17.86
N PHE A 337 10.95 -14.43 18.05
CA PHE A 337 9.79 -14.02 17.28
C PHE A 337 9.41 -12.55 17.55
N GLU A 338 9.32 -12.14 18.81
CA GLU A 338 8.99 -10.76 19.20
C GLU A 338 10.04 -9.76 18.69
N ALA A 339 11.33 -10.13 18.73
CA ALA A 339 12.42 -9.30 18.25
C ALA A 339 12.45 -9.13 16.71
N ASP A 340 11.99 -10.14 15.96
CA ASP A 340 11.99 -10.12 14.49
C ASP A 340 10.64 -9.70 13.86
N LEU A 341 9.57 -9.56 14.64
CA LEU A 341 8.22 -9.25 14.12
C LEU A 341 8.17 -7.97 13.27
N GLU A 342 8.82 -6.89 13.71
CA GLU A 342 8.88 -5.64 12.92
C GLU A 342 9.73 -5.78 11.67
N LYS A 343 10.82 -6.55 11.74
CA LYS A 343 11.68 -6.82 10.58
C LYS A 343 10.95 -7.68 9.56
N PHE A 344 10.12 -8.62 10.00
CA PHE A 344 9.23 -9.42 9.17
C PHE A 344 8.29 -8.54 8.35
N PHE A 345 7.53 -7.65 8.99
CA PHE A 345 6.61 -6.74 8.27
C PHE A 345 7.35 -5.74 7.37
N HIS A 346 8.51 -5.26 7.80
CA HIS A 346 9.34 -4.39 6.98
C HIS A 346 9.85 -5.12 5.72
N ALA A 347 10.31 -6.37 5.84
CA ALA A 347 10.82 -7.18 4.74
C ALA A 347 9.72 -7.64 3.78
N MET A 348 8.48 -7.82 4.25
CA MET A 348 7.34 -8.20 3.42
C MET A 348 7.07 -7.12 2.35
N ASP A 349 7.46 -7.36 1.11
CA ASP A 349 7.43 -6.34 0.05
C ASP A 349 5.99 -5.92 -0.32
N ARG A 350 5.07 -6.88 -0.35
CA ARG A 350 3.63 -6.72 -0.60
C ARG A 350 2.85 -7.54 0.42
N PRO A 351 1.65 -7.12 0.84
CA PRO A 351 0.92 -7.82 1.89
C PRO A 351 0.61 -9.28 1.47
N SER A 352 0.85 -10.20 2.40
CA SER A 352 0.54 -11.62 2.31
C SER A 352 0.07 -12.16 3.65
N ILE A 353 -0.90 -13.08 3.63
CA ILE A 353 -1.32 -13.80 4.84
C ILE A 353 -0.40 -14.97 5.18
N ASP A 354 0.62 -15.22 4.37
CA ASP A 354 1.59 -16.30 4.54
C ASP A 354 3.02 -15.71 4.68
N GLY A 355 4.05 -16.56 4.71
CA GLY A 355 5.45 -16.17 4.74
C GLY A 355 6.09 -16.19 6.13
N VAL A 356 5.32 -16.29 7.21
CA VAL A 356 5.89 -16.35 8.58
C VAL A 356 6.78 -17.58 8.76
N ASN A 357 6.31 -18.74 8.34
CA ASN A 357 7.07 -19.99 8.40
C ASN A 357 8.36 -19.87 7.57
N THR A 358 8.23 -19.33 6.36
CA THR A 358 9.35 -19.16 5.43
C THR A 358 10.37 -18.16 5.96
N TYR A 359 9.94 -17.12 6.68
CA TYR A 359 10.84 -16.16 7.31
C TYR A 359 11.69 -16.82 8.40
N PHE A 360 11.05 -17.49 9.35
CA PHE A 360 11.78 -18.10 10.47
C PHE A 360 12.63 -19.31 10.06
N VAL A 361 12.21 -20.10 9.08
CA VAL A 361 13.07 -21.18 8.57
C VAL A 361 14.27 -20.61 7.80
N SER A 362 14.10 -19.45 7.15
CA SER A 362 15.19 -18.75 6.48
C SER A 362 16.17 -18.15 7.50
N LEU A 363 15.66 -17.58 8.59
CA LEU A 363 16.48 -17.14 9.73
C LEU A 363 17.26 -18.32 10.32
N ALA A 364 16.60 -19.47 10.51
CA ALA A 364 17.23 -20.69 11.00
C ALA A 364 18.37 -21.16 10.08
N ALA A 365 18.13 -21.24 8.77
CA ALA A 365 19.18 -21.62 7.81
C ALA A 365 20.32 -20.61 7.75
N ARG A 366 20.04 -19.31 7.88
CA ARG A 366 21.08 -18.29 8.00
C ARG A 366 21.92 -18.47 9.27
N ARG A 367 21.30 -18.77 10.42
CA ARG A 367 21.99 -19.12 11.68
C ARG A 367 22.84 -20.39 11.55
N ALA A 368 22.41 -21.34 10.71
CA ALA A 368 23.17 -22.54 10.34
C ALA A 368 24.31 -22.27 9.33
N GLY A 369 24.53 -21.01 8.93
CA GLY A 369 25.63 -20.61 8.05
C GLY A 369 25.36 -20.81 6.55
N LEU A 370 24.10 -21.03 6.14
CA LEU A 370 23.74 -21.21 4.73
C LEU A 370 23.50 -19.87 4.02
N LYS A 371 23.80 -19.84 2.72
CA LYS A 371 23.38 -18.80 1.76
C LYS A 371 22.32 -19.29 0.77
N VAL A 372 22.22 -20.61 0.59
CA VAL A 372 21.28 -21.25 -0.33
C VAL A 372 20.59 -22.42 0.36
N ALA A 373 19.27 -22.56 0.16
CA ALA A 373 18.50 -23.69 0.65
C ALA A 373 17.45 -24.18 -0.36
N LEU A 374 17.27 -25.49 -0.47
CA LEU A 374 16.20 -26.12 -1.25
C LEU A 374 14.92 -26.24 -0.41
N SER A 375 13.77 -25.99 -1.05
CA SER A 375 12.44 -26.09 -0.47
C SER A 375 11.57 -27.09 -1.24
N GLY A 376 10.68 -27.80 -0.52
CA GLY A 376 9.66 -28.70 -1.08
C GLY A 376 8.44 -28.01 -1.71
N LEU A 377 8.46 -26.68 -1.84
CA LEU A 377 7.41 -25.90 -2.49
C LEU A 377 7.23 -26.36 -3.95
N GLY A 378 5.97 -26.54 -4.39
CA GLY A 378 5.60 -27.03 -5.72
C GLY A 378 5.13 -28.49 -5.71
N GLY A 379 5.49 -29.26 -4.68
CA GLY A 379 5.13 -30.67 -4.58
C GLY A 379 3.63 -30.91 -4.38
N ASP A 380 2.92 -30.01 -3.68
CA ASP A 380 1.48 -30.12 -3.52
C ASP A 380 0.70 -29.71 -4.78
N GLU A 381 1.18 -28.70 -5.49
CA GLU A 381 0.61 -28.18 -6.73
C GLU A 381 0.73 -29.18 -7.89
N LEU A 382 1.88 -29.85 -7.98
CA LEU A 382 2.15 -30.81 -9.05
C LEU A 382 1.49 -32.18 -8.80
N PHE A 383 1.55 -32.67 -7.55
CA PHE A 383 1.12 -34.02 -7.18
C PHE A 383 -0.24 -34.09 -6.47
N GLY A 384 -1.04 -33.03 -6.52
CA GLY A 384 -2.42 -33.06 -6.03
C GLY A 384 -2.57 -33.11 -4.52
N GLY A 385 -1.68 -32.43 -3.78
CA GLY A 385 -1.61 -32.48 -2.32
C GLY A 385 -2.63 -31.59 -1.59
N TYR A 386 -3.42 -30.79 -2.31
CA TYR A 386 -4.46 -29.93 -1.74
C TYR A 386 -5.86 -30.52 -1.89
N PRO A 387 -6.78 -30.26 -0.93
CA PRO A 387 -8.17 -30.69 -1.07
C PRO A 387 -8.90 -30.10 -2.30
N SER A 388 -8.43 -29.00 -2.87
CA SER A 388 -8.99 -28.38 -4.09
C SER A 388 -9.08 -29.36 -5.27
N PHE A 389 -8.12 -30.27 -5.40
CA PHE A 389 -8.09 -31.33 -6.42
C PHE A 389 -9.29 -32.30 -6.33
N ARG A 390 -9.92 -32.40 -5.17
CA ARG A 390 -11.12 -33.22 -4.94
C ARG A 390 -12.37 -32.37 -4.84
N ASP A 391 -12.32 -31.32 -4.02
CA ASP A 391 -13.49 -30.54 -3.61
C ASP A 391 -14.06 -29.72 -4.78
N VAL A 392 -13.20 -29.12 -5.61
CA VAL A 392 -13.64 -28.27 -6.74
C VAL A 392 -14.29 -29.10 -7.85
N PRO A 393 -13.68 -30.17 -8.38
CA PRO A 393 -14.34 -31.02 -9.38
C PRO A 393 -15.65 -31.65 -8.88
N ARG A 394 -15.68 -32.07 -7.60
CA ARG A 394 -16.90 -32.61 -6.98
C ARG A 394 -18.03 -31.58 -6.97
N LEU A 395 -17.72 -30.33 -6.61
CA LEU A 395 -18.68 -29.24 -6.60
C LEU A 395 -19.23 -28.95 -8.00
N VAL A 396 -18.34 -28.82 -9.00
CA VAL A 396 -18.73 -28.57 -10.40
C VAL A 396 -19.63 -29.69 -10.93
N ARG A 397 -19.28 -30.95 -10.65
CA ARG A 397 -20.08 -32.11 -11.06
C ARG A 397 -21.46 -32.12 -10.42
N MET A 398 -21.55 -31.83 -9.13
CA MET A 398 -22.81 -31.77 -8.40
C MET A 398 -23.71 -30.65 -8.94
N MET A 399 -23.13 -29.49 -9.25
CA MET A 399 -23.87 -28.30 -9.69
C MET A 399 -24.27 -28.31 -11.16
N LYS A 400 -23.66 -29.16 -12.00
CA LYS A 400 -24.05 -29.36 -13.41
C LYS A 400 -25.55 -29.67 -13.57
N TYR A 401 -26.15 -30.37 -12.59
CA TYR A 401 -27.57 -30.74 -12.60
C TYR A 401 -28.53 -29.63 -12.13
N PHE A 402 -28.02 -28.53 -11.57
CA PHE A 402 -28.80 -27.41 -11.04
C PHE A 402 -28.63 -26.10 -11.85
N GLY A 403 -27.98 -26.19 -13.02
CA GLY A 403 -27.57 -25.06 -13.87
C GLY A 403 -28.62 -23.99 -14.21
N PRO A 404 -29.90 -24.32 -14.49
CA PRO A 404 -30.92 -23.30 -14.85
C PRO A 404 -31.29 -22.36 -13.70
N VAL A 405 -31.00 -22.72 -12.44
CA VAL A 405 -31.34 -21.93 -11.25
C VAL A 405 -30.27 -20.85 -10.95
N ALA A 406 -29.11 -20.91 -11.62
CA ALA A 406 -27.97 -20.01 -11.39
C ALA A 406 -28.26 -18.54 -11.73
N GLY A 407 -29.21 -18.26 -12.64
CA GLY A 407 -29.62 -16.89 -12.99
C GLY A 407 -30.21 -16.09 -11.81
N ASN A 408 -30.79 -16.79 -10.82
CA ASN A 408 -31.37 -16.20 -9.61
C ASN A 408 -30.50 -16.41 -8.35
N GLY A 409 -29.26 -16.88 -8.50
CA GLY A 409 -28.36 -17.22 -7.39
C GLY A 409 -28.12 -16.04 -6.42
N ARG A 410 -28.07 -14.81 -6.93
CA ARG A 410 -27.95 -13.59 -6.10
C ARG A 410 -29.17 -13.36 -5.20
N THR A 411 -30.37 -13.61 -5.72
CA THR A 411 -31.64 -13.46 -5.00
C THR A 411 -31.77 -14.55 -3.94
N ILE A 412 -31.46 -15.80 -4.29
CA ILE A 412 -31.46 -16.94 -3.35
C ILE A 412 -30.41 -16.73 -2.26
N ARG A 413 -29.22 -16.20 -2.58
CA ARG A 413 -28.19 -15.81 -1.59
C ARG A 413 -28.67 -14.68 -0.68
N ALA A 414 -29.34 -13.65 -1.22
CA ALA A 414 -29.85 -12.54 -0.42
C ALA A 414 -30.90 -13.01 0.62
N VAL A 415 -31.73 -13.98 0.26
CA VAL A 415 -32.75 -14.58 1.14
C VAL A 415 -32.12 -15.59 2.11
N SER A 416 -31.26 -16.49 1.63
CA SER A 416 -30.69 -17.58 2.44
C SER A 416 -29.53 -17.16 3.35
N SER A 417 -28.79 -16.08 3.03
CA SER A 417 -27.66 -15.59 3.82
C SER A 417 -28.04 -15.10 5.22
N LYS A 418 -29.29 -14.64 5.41
CA LYS A 418 -29.82 -14.29 6.75
C LYS A 418 -30.10 -15.53 7.60
N LEU A 419 -30.47 -16.65 6.97
CA LEU A 419 -30.84 -17.90 7.64
C LEU A 419 -29.61 -18.80 7.90
N LEU A 420 -28.70 -18.90 6.92
CA LEU A 420 -27.50 -19.75 6.98
C LEU A 420 -26.35 -19.16 7.83
N ARG A 421 -26.28 -17.83 8.02
CA ARG A 421 -25.27 -17.17 8.90
C ARG A 421 -25.29 -17.68 10.34
N LYS A 422 -26.40 -18.28 10.81
CA LYS A 422 -26.52 -18.84 12.16
C LYS A 422 -25.99 -20.27 12.30
N PHE A 423 -25.78 -21.01 11.19
CA PHE A 423 -25.55 -22.46 11.26
C PHE A 423 -24.40 -23.00 10.39
N THR A 424 -23.89 -22.27 9.38
CA THR A 424 -22.80 -22.76 8.49
C THR A 424 -21.84 -21.65 8.02
N SER A 425 -20.69 -22.03 7.41
CA SER A 425 -19.70 -21.08 6.87
C SER A 425 -20.33 -20.14 5.81
N PRO A 426 -20.03 -18.82 5.81
CA PRO A 426 -20.56 -17.85 4.84
C PRO A 426 -20.40 -18.23 3.37
N LYS A 427 -19.43 -19.11 3.07
CA LYS A 427 -19.16 -19.63 1.72
C LYS A 427 -20.27 -20.55 1.20
N TYR A 428 -21.01 -21.27 2.05
CA TYR A 428 -22.07 -22.18 1.59
C TYR A 428 -23.22 -21.45 0.89
N ALA A 429 -23.44 -20.16 1.20
CA ALA A 429 -24.42 -19.31 0.53
C ALA A 429 -24.06 -18.99 -0.94
N GLY A 430 -22.79 -19.22 -1.35
CA GLY A 430 -22.31 -18.98 -2.72
C GLY A 430 -22.30 -20.22 -3.62
N ILE A 431 -22.66 -21.41 -3.13
CA ILE A 431 -22.55 -22.66 -3.90
C ILE A 431 -23.37 -22.61 -5.20
N LEU A 432 -24.58 -22.05 -5.17
CA LEU A 432 -25.44 -21.95 -6.34
C LEU A 432 -24.96 -20.94 -7.38
N GLU A 433 -24.21 -19.92 -6.96
CA GLU A 433 -23.72 -18.83 -7.83
C GLU A 433 -22.32 -19.11 -8.37
N TYR A 434 -21.47 -19.82 -7.62
CA TYR A 434 -20.07 -20.05 -7.96
C TYR A 434 -19.74 -21.51 -8.25
N GLY A 435 -20.65 -22.45 -8.04
CA GLY A 435 -20.35 -23.87 -8.17
C GLY A 435 -20.39 -24.43 -9.59
N SER A 436 -20.81 -23.66 -10.60
CA SER A 436 -21.11 -24.16 -11.96
C SER A 436 -19.91 -24.23 -12.91
N SER A 437 -18.80 -23.55 -12.61
CA SER A 437 -17.57 -23.57 -13.43
C SER A 437 -16.32 -23.74 -12.57
N TYR A 438 -15.24 -24.26 -13.16
CA TYR A 438 -13.96 -24.43 -12.46
C TYR A 438 -13.39 -23.11 -11.90
N PRO A 439 -13.31 -22.00 -12.68
CA PRO A 439 -12.88 -20.71 -12.15
C PRO A 439 -13.68 -20.25 -10.92
N ALA A 440 -15.01 -20.37 -10.98
CA ALA A 440 -15.87 -19.90 -9.91
C ALA A 440 -15.83 -20.80 -8.68
N ALA A 441 -15.80 -22.12 -8.88
CA ALA A 441 -15.72 -23.09 -7.79
C ALA A 441 -14.35 -23.04 -7.10
N TYR A 442 -13.29 -22.76 -7.87
CA TYR A 442 -11.96 -22.50 -7.34
C TYR A 442 -11.91 -21.22 -6.50
N LEU A 443 -12.48 -20.11 -7.01
CA LEU A 443 -12.64 -18.88 -6.24
C LEU A 443 -13.35 -19.15 -4.91
N LEU A 444 -14.47 -19.88 -4.92
CA LEU A 444 -15.20 -20.23 -3.71
C LEU A 444 -14.32 -21.00 -2.70
N ARG A 445 -13.54 -21.97 -3.20
CA ARG A 445 -12.66 -22.80 -2.37
C ARG A 445 -11.53 -21.99 -1.73
N ARG A 446 -10.86 -21.15 -2.53
CA ARG A 446 -9.60 -20.48 -2.18
C ARG A 446 -9.76 -19.07 -1.63
N SER A 447 -10.88 -18.39 -1.86
CA SER A 447 -11.06 -17.00 -1.39
C SER A 447 -10.93 -16.89 0.13
N LEU A 448 -10.17 -15.94 0.62
CA LEU A 448 -10.11 -15.61 2.04
C LEU A 448 -11.44 -14.95 2.46
N PHE A 449 -11.84 -13.87 1.77
CA PHE A 449 -13.16 -13.24 1.87
C PHE A 449 -13.87 -13.30 0.52
N MET A 450 -15.17 -13.60 0.52
CA MET A 450 -15.95 -13.62 -0.71
C MET A 450 -16.26 -12.20 -1.20
N PRO A 451 -16.50 -11.98 -2.51
CA PRO A 451 -16.66 -10.64 -3.08
C PRO A 451 -17.75 -9.79 -2.41
N TRP A 452 -18.85 -10.41 -1.95
CA TRP A 452 -19.94 -9.73 -1.25
C TRP A 452 -19.62 -9.37 0.21
N GLU A 453 -18.57 -9.95 0.80
CA GLU A 453 -18.07 -9.59 2.13
C GLU A 453 -17.17 -8.34 2.07
N LEU A 454 -16.52 -8.10 0.92
CA LEU A 454 -15.52 -7.03 0.78
C LEU A 454 -16.03 -5.61 1.08
N PRO A 455 -17.25 -5.20 0.70
CA PRO A 455 -17.78 -3.87 1.07
C PRO A 455 -17.98 -3.65 2.56
N THR A 456 -17.86 -4.70 3.39
CA THR A 456 -17.87 -4.58 4.85
C THR A 456 -16.47 -4.33 5.43
N LEU A 457 -15.42 -4.57 4.65
CA LEU A 457 -14.01 -4.42 5.03
C LEU A 457 -13.40 -3.17 4.41
N LEU A 458 -13.67 -2.95 3.12
CA LEU A 458 -13.13 -1.89 2.27
C LEU A 458 -14.24 -0.97 1.76
N ASP A 459 -13.87 0.26 1.42
CA ASP A 459 -14.77 1.23 0.80
C ASP A 459 -15.54 0.62 -0.39
N PRO A 460 -16.88 0.75 -0.47
CA PRO A 460 -17.67 0.12 -1.53
C PRO A 460 -17.31 0.55 -2.96
N ASP A 461 -16.87 1.79 -3.18
CA ASP A 461 -16.50 2.26 -4.51
C ASP A 461 -15.11 1.72 -4.91
N LEU A 462 -14.18 1.65 -3.94
CA LEU A 462 -12.91 0.94 -4.09
C LEU A 462 -13.14 -0.54 -4.41
N VAL A 463 -14.06 -1.22 -3.70
CA VAL A 463 -14.39 -2.63 -3.97
C VAL A 463 -14.96 -2.81 -5.38
N ARG A 464 -15.87 -1.93 -5.81
CA ARG A 464 -16.48 -2.00 -7.14
C ARG A 464 -15.43 -1.87 -8.23
N GLU A 465 -14.57 -0.87 -8.13
CA GLU A 465 -13.51 -0.62 -9.10
C GLU A 465 -12.44 -1.71 -9.07
N GLY A 466 -12.03 -2.14 -7.87
CA GLY A 466 -11.04 -3.20 -7.71
C GLY A 466 -11.53 -4.53 -8.26
N TRP A 467 -12.80 -4.90 -8.01
CA TRP A 467 -13.39 -6.11 -8.58
C TRP A 467 -13.44 -6.06 -10.12
N ARG A 468 -13.81 -4.91 -10.69
CA ARG A 468 -13.85 -4.70 -12.15
C ARG A 468 -12.45 -4.80 -12.76
N ARG A 469 -11.45 -4.14 -12.18
CA ARG A 469 -10.06 -4.16 -12.65
C ARG A 469 -9.43 -5.53 -12.51
N LEU A 470 -9.63 -6.22 -11.39
CA LEU A 470 -9.10 -7.57 -11.18
C LEU A 470 -9.59 -8.55 -12.24
N ASN A 471 -10.86 -8.42 -12.64
CA ASN A 471 -11.50 -9.29 -13.62
C ASN A 471 -11.23 -10.79 -13.33
N THR A 472 -11.37 -11.14 -12.05
CA THR A 472 -10.86 -12.40 -11.47
C THR A 472 -11.28 -13.64 -12.25
N PHE A 473 -12.53 -13.70 -12.69
CA PHE A 473 -13.03 -14.87 -13.42
C PHE A 473 -12.35 -15.06 -14.77
N ALA A 474 -12.16 -13.97 -15.53
CA ALA A 474 -11.48 -14.04 -16.82
C ALA A 474 -10.03 -14.47 -16.65
N GLN A 475 -9.36 -14.00 -15.58
CA GLN A 475 -7.99 -14.42 -15.31
C GLN A 475 -7.87 -15.89 -14.91
N LEU A 476 -8.77 -16.38 -14.04
CA LEU A 476 -8.78 -17.80 -13.68
C LEU A 476 -9.12 -18.68 -14.88
N ALA A 477 -10.12 -18.28 -15.68
CA ALA A 477 -10.49 -18.94 -16.93
C ALA A 477 -9.32 -19.02 -17.91
N HIS A 478 -8.53 -17.94 -18.04
CA HIS A 478 -7.35 -17.90 -18.90
C HIS A 478 -6.32 -19.01 -18.58
N PHE A 479 -6.24 -19.48 -17.34
CA PHE A 479 -5.34 -20.56 -16.96
C PHE A 479 -5.90 -21.97 -17.14
N CYS A 480 -7.22 -22.16 -17.23
CA CYS A 480 -7.82 -23.50 -17.19
C CYS A 480 -8.79 -23.85 -18.32
N ASP A 481 -9.27 -22.88 -19.10
CA ASP A 481 -10.30 -23.13 -20.11
C ASP A 481 -9.77 -23.89 -21.33
N SER A 482 -8.46 -23.82 -21.60
CA SER A 482 -7.82 -24.63 -22.66
C SER A 482 -7.64 -26.10 -22.28
N LEU A 483 -7.87 -26.47 -21.03
CA LEU A 483 -7.68 -27.84 -20.55
C LEU A 483 -9.04 -28.56 -20.51
N ASP A 484 -9.03 -29.88 -20.59
CA ASP A 484 -10.24 -30.70 -20.50
C ASP A 484 -10.35 -31.40 -19.13
N SER A 485 -9.25 -32.02 -18.70
CA SER A 485 -9.14 -32.76 -17.45
C SER A 485 -9.36 -31.86 -16.24
N ALA A 486 -10.28 -32.29 -15.38
CA ALA A 486 -10.54 -31.65 -14.10
C ALA A 486 -9.26 -31.50 -13.27
N ARG A 487 -8.37 -32.50 -13.29
CA ARG A 487 -7.12 -32.47 -12.54
C ARG A 487 -6.18 -31.40 -13.10
N LEU A 488 -5.98 -31.37 -14.42
CA LEU A 488 -5.09 -30.39 -15.05
C LEU A 488 -5.58 -28.96 -14.88
N LYS A 489 -6.90 -28.72 -14.94
CA LYS A 489 -7.51 -27.43 -14.60
C LYS A 489 -7.11 -26.96 -13.21
N ILE A 490 -7.21 -27.84 -12.20
CA ILE A 490 -6.81 -27.50 -10.84
C ILE A 490 -5.30 -27.33 -10.72
N SER A 491 -4.49 -28.20 -11.33
CA SER A 491 -3.02 -28.02 -11.37
C SER A 491 -2.62 -26.68 -11.95
N ALA A 492 -3.20 -26.26 -13.07
CA ALA A 492 -2.92 -24.96 -13.68
C ALA A 492 -3.28 -23.80 -12.75
N LEU A 493 -4.44 -23.84 -12.09
CA LEU A 493 -4.86 -22.82 -11.12
C LEU A 493 -3.98 -22.81 -9.86
N GLU A 494 -3.58 -23.97 -9.35
CA GLU A 494 -2.72 -24.07 -8.17
C GLU A 494 -1.30 -23.56 -8.47
N LEU A 495 -0.71 -23.95 -9.61
CA LEU A 495 0.61 -23.51 -10.05
C LEU A 495 0.64 -22.02 -10.42
N CYS A 496 -0.30 -21.58 -11.26
CA CYS A 496 -0.25 -20.25 -11.88
C CYS A 496 -0.92 -19.15 -11.05
N TRP A 497 -1.85 -19.50 -10.16
CA TRP A 497 -2.58 -18.52 -9.35
C TRP A 497 -2.15 -18.53 -7.90
N TYR A 498 -2.25 -19.67 -7.22
CA TYR A 498 -1.98 -19.74 -5.78
C TYR A 498 -0.47 -19.70 -5.50
N MET A 499 0.27 -20.66 -6.02
CA MET A 499 1.71 -20.81 -5.76
C MET A 499 2.50 -19.59 -6.26
N ARG A 500 2.25 -19.15 -7.49
CA ARG A 500 2.92 -17.98 -8.08
C ARG A 500 2.73 -16.71 -7.24
N HIS A 501 1.48 -16.36 -6.92
CA HIS A 501 1.18 -15.06 -6.35
C HIS A 501 1.35 -14.99 -4.83
N GLN A 502 1.39 -16.13 -4.15
CA GLN A 502 1.57 -16.21 -2.71
C GLN A 502 2.88 -16.93 -2.35
N LEU A 503 2.98 -18.23 -2.59
CA LEU A 503 4.08 -19.05 -2.05
C LEU A 503 5.46 -18.65 -2.58
N LEU A 504 5.63 -18.50 -3.90
CA LEU A 504 6.91 -18.14 -4.51
C LEU A 504 7.35 -16.72 -4.11
N ARG A 505 6.40 -15.79 -4.14
CA ARG A 505 6.62 -14.40 -3.72
C ARG A 505 7.05 -14.34 -2.25
N ASP A 506 6.38 -15.12 -1.40
CA ASP A 506 6.68 -15.15 0.02
C ASP A 506 8.01 -15.83 0.32
N ALA A 507 8.38 -16.86 -0.44
CA ALA A 507 9.70 -17.46 -0.39
C ALA A 507 10.80 -16.46 -0.77
N ASP A 508 10.61 -15.66 -1.81
CA ASP A 508 11.60 -14.67 -2.21
C ASP A 508 11.83 -13.62 -1.11
N TRP A 509 10.81 -12.85 -0.69
CA TRP A 509 11.06 -11.76 0.25
C TRP A 509 11.49 -12.27 1.63
N ALA A 510 10.96 -13.41 2.09
CA ALA A 510 11.27 -13.94 3.41
C ALA A 510 12.69 -14.55 3.46
N GLY A 511 13.12 -15.26 2.41
CA GLY A 511 14.50 -15.70 2.29
C GLY A 511 15.46 -14.51 2.21
N MET A 512 15.09 -13.49 1.44
CA MET A 512 15.93 -12.33 1.22
C MET A 512 16.07 -11.41 2.42
N ALA A 513 15.11 -11.42 3.34
CA ALA A 513 15.23 -10.74 4.63
C ALA A 513 16.48 -11.19 5.42
N HIS A 514 16.98 -12.40 5.13
CA HIS A 514 18.13 -13.02 5.78
C HIS A 514 19.28 -13.34 4.80
N SER A 515 19.26 -12.71 3.62
CA SER A 515 20.26 -12.95 2.57
C SER A 515 20.39 -14.44 2.17
N LEU A 516 19.27 -15.19 2.20
CA LEU A 516 19.21 -16.62 1.91
C LEU A 516 18.43 -16.89 0.63
N GLU A 517 19.08 -17.38 -0.41
CA GLU A 517 18.41 -17.84 -1.61
C GLU A 517 17.64 -19.14 -1.38
N ILE A 518 16.33 -19.11 -1.60
CA ILE A 518 15.49 -20.30 -1.61
C ILE A 518 15.33 -20.78 -3.05
N ARG A 519 15.63 -22.06 -3.27
CA ARG A 519 15.48 -22.80 -4.52
C ARG A 519 14.33 -23.79 -4.40
N VAL A 520 13.62 -24.01 -5.50
CA VAL A 520 12.34 -24.75 -5.52
C VAL A 520 12.36 -25.84 -6.59
N PRO A 521 13.00 -27.01 -6.35
CA PRO A 521 13.18 -28.04 -7.36
C PRO A 521 11.88 -28.57 -8.00
N PHE A 522 10.75 -28.52 -7.30
CA PHE A 522 9.47 -28.93 -7.89
C PHE A 522 8.83 -27.85 -8.78
N VAL A 523 9.43 -26.66 -8.87
CA VAL A 523 8.97 -25.52 -9.68
C VAL A 523 10.01 -25.24 -10.76
N ASP A 524 10.11 -26.19 -11.67
CA ASP A 524 11.05 -26.20 -12.79
C ASP A 524 10.29 -26.50 -14.07
N VAL A 525 10.49 -25.68 -15.11
CA VAL A 525 9.74 -25.81 -16.36
C VAL A 525 10.11 -27.09 -17.10
N ASP A 526 11.36 -27.54 -16.97
CA ASP A 526 11.81 -28.77 -17.62
C ASP A 526 11.33 -30.00 -16.86
N LEU A 527 11.24 -29.92 -15.52
CA LEU A 527 10.53 -30.92 -14.72
C LEU A 527 9.05 -31.01 -15.14
N LEU A 528 8.37 -29.86 -15.27
CA LEU A 528 6.98 -29.84 -15.68
C LEU A 528 6.80 -30.46 -17.07
N ARG A 529 7.66 -30.13 -18.05
CA ARG A 529 7.61 -30.73 -19.39
C ARG A 529 7.80 -32.24 -19.36
N ALA A 530 8.75 -32.72 -18.55
CA ALA A 530 9.00 -34.15 -18.39
C ALA A 530 7.83 -34.89 -17.73
N LEU A 531 7.15 -34.25 -16.77
CA LEU A 531 6.05 -34.86 -16.02
C LEU A 531 4.66 -34.63 -16.63
N ALA A 532 4.49 -33.64 -17.51
CA ALA A 532 3.19 -33.30 -18.09
C ALA A 532 2.48 -34.50 -18.75
N PRO A 533 3.15 -35.41 -19.50
CA PRO A 533 2.53 -36.63 -20.00
C PRO A 533 1.99 -37.54 -18.89
N LEU A 534 2.72 -37.69 -17.77
CA LEU A 534 2.25 -38.47 -16.62
C LEU A 534 1.04 -37.80 -15.96
N LEU A 535 1.06 -36.48 -15.82
CA LEU A 535 -0.02 -35.71 -15.21
C LEU A 535 -1.33 -35.74 -16.04
N ALA A 536 -1.20 -35.90 -17.36
CA ALA A 536 -2.29 -36.05 -18.31
C ALA A 536 -2.73 -37.51 -18.56
N SER A 537 -2.09 -38.49 -17.91
CA SER A 537 -2.44 -39.91 -18.03
C SER A 537 -3.72 -40.29 -17.27
N GLN A 538 -4.22 -41.52 -17.46
CA GLN A 538 -5.39 -42.02 -16.70
C GLN A 538 -5.10 -42.20 -15.20
N ASN A 539 -3.85 -42.45 -14.84
CA ASN A 539 -3.38 -42.70 -13.48
C ASN A 539 -2.30 -41.67 -13.06
N PRO A 540 -2.65 -40.38 -12.98
CA PRO A 540 -1.67 -39.33 -12.73
C PRO A 540 -1.08 -39.46 -11.32
N PRO A 541 0.25 -39.24 -11.17
CA PRO A 541 0.94 -39.50 -9.90
C PRO A 541 0.49 -38.56 -8.78
N GLY A 542 0.42 -39.08 -7.57
CA GLY A 542 0.06 -38.38 -6.36
C GLY A 542 1.20 -38.26 -5.34
N LYS A 543 0.85 -37.78 -4.15
CA LYS A 543 1.80 -37.58 -3.04
C LYS A 543 2.41 -38.87 -2.48
N ARG A 544 1.80 -40.02 -2.73
CA ARG A 544 2.38 -41.32 -2.35
C ARG A 544 3.42 -41.74 -3.39
N ASP A 545 3.07 -41.64 -4.67
CA ASP A 545 3.99 -41.91 -5.77
C ASP A 545 5.26 -41.06 -5.63
N LEU A 546 5.12 -39.76 -5.33
CA LEU A 546 6.24 -38.85 -5.01
C LEU A 546 7.15 -39.34 -3.87
N ALA A 547 6.57 -39.94 -2.82
CA ALA A 547 7.30 -40.42 -1.66
C ALA A 547 7.95 -41.80 -1.89
N ASP A 548 7.46 -42.55 -2.88
CA ASP A 548 7.99 -43.87 -3.25
C ASP A 548 9.06 -43.79 -4.36
N VAL A 549 9.29 -42.60 -4.92
CA VAL A 549 10.29 -42.34 -5.96
C VAL A 549 11.73 -42.67 -5.52
N PRO A 550 12.23 -42.20 -4.36
CA PRO A 550 13.64 -42.35 -4.03
C PRO A 550 14.07 -43.82 -3.96
N GLN A 551 15.33 -44.09 -4.29
CA GLN A 551 15.89 -45.45 -4.24
C GLN A 551 15.88 -46.01 -2.82
N SER A 552 16.26 -45.17 -1.85
CA SER A 552 16.15 -45.46 -0.43
C SER A 552 14.82 -44.95 0.08
N LYS A 553 13.92 -45.88 0.45
CA LYS A 553 12.56 -45.57 0.89
C LYS A 553 12.55 -44.59 2.06
N LEU A 554 11.54 -43.72 2.06
CA LEU A 554 11.26 -42.86 3.19
C LEU A 554 10.87 -43.71 4.42
N PRO A 555 11.19 -43.26 5.65
CA PRO A 555 10.75 -43.93 6.87
C PRO A 555 9.23 -44.10 6.92
N ALA A 556 8.76 -45.25 7.43
CA ALA A 556 7.32 -45.56 7.51
C ALA A 556 6.55 -44.50 8.32
N GLU A 557 7.21 -43.93 9.34
CA GLU A 557 6.67 -42.86 10.18
C GLU A 557 6.33 -41.58 9.40
N ILE A 558 6.96 -41.34 8.25
CA ILE A 558 6.66 -40.22 7.35
C ILE A 558 5.58 -40.59 6.32
N LEU A 559 5.60 -41.83 5.84
CA LEU A 559 4.65 -42.32 4.84
C LEU A 559 3.23 -42.43 5.41
N ASP A 560 3.08 -42.96 6.62
CA ASP A 560 1.77 -43.23 7.23
C ASP A 560 1.18 -42.02 7.95
N ARG A 561 1.95 -40.93 8.07
CA ARG A 561 1.53 -39.72 8.77
C ARG A 561 0.40 -39.00 8.03
N PRO A 562 -0.67 -38.59 8.73
CA PRO A 562 -1.65 -37.64 8.20
C PRO A 562 -0.97 -36.31 7.84
N LYS A 563 -1.42 -35.64 6.77
CA LYS A 563 -0.90 -34.31 6.43
C LYS A 563 -1.25 -33.32 7.55
N THR A 564 -0.26 -32.89 8.30
CA THR A 564 -0.34 -31.74 9.19
C THR A 564 0.16 -30.51 8.44
N GLY A 565 -0.49 -29.36 8.63
CA GLY A 565 0.14 -28.11 8.23
C GLY A 565 1.32 -27.83 9.16
N PHE A 566 2.40 -27.24 8.66
CA PHE A 566 3.48 -26.74 9.51
C PHE A 566 2.90 -25.61 10.37
N SER A 567 2.47 -25.96 11.58
CA SER A 567 1.87 -25.02 12.50
C SER A 567 3.01 -24.25 13.16
N VAL A 568 2.93 -22.92 13.12
CA VAL A 568 3.83 -22.07 13.91
C VAL A 568 2.99 -21.47 15.04
N PRO A 569 3.53 -21.39 16.27
CA PRO A 569 2.82 -20.81 17.41
C PRO A 569 2.60 -19.29 17.28
N VAL A 570 2.78 -18.69 16.10
CA VAL A 570 2.44 -17.30 15.75
C VAL A 570 1.05 -16.94 16.26
N ARG A 571 0.08 -17.84 16.06
CA ARG A 571 -1.29 -17.60 16.47
C ARG A 571 -1.44 -17.53 17.99
N GLU A 572 -0.66 -18.30 18.74
CA GLU A 572 -0.68 -18.27 20.20
C GLU A 572 0.08 -17.06 20.74
N TRP A 573 1.18 -16.66 20.09
CA TRP A 573 2.02 -15.54 20.50
C TRP A 573 1.40 -14.18 20.16
N LEU A 574 0.91 -13.98 18.93
CA LEU A 574 0.18 -12.78 18.54
C LEU A 574 -1.13 -12.60 19.33
N LEU A 575 -1.79 -13.70 19.73
CA LEU A 575 -2.99 -13.62 20.57
C LEU A 575 -2.67 -13.46 22.07
N HIS A 576 -1.49 -13.86 22.56
CA HIS A 576 -1.13 -13.66 23.98
C HIS A 576 -0.76 -12.20 24.31
N GLU A 577 -0.20 -11.44 23.37
CA GLU A 577 -0.02 -9.98 23.56
C GLU A 577 -1.37 -9.27 23.76
N SER A 578 -2.42 -9.71 23.08
CA SER A 578 -3.80 -9.19 23.27
C SER A 578 -4.37 -9.47 24.68
N ARG A 579 -3.79 -10.42 25.42
CA ARG A 579 -4.19 -10.79 26.79
C ARG A 579 -3.43 -10.03 27.88
N ARG A 580 -2.26 -9.43 27.59
CA ARG A 580 -1.51 -8.60 28.56
C ARG A 580 -2.07 -7.18 28.68
N SER A 581 -2.83 -6.70 27.70
CA SER A 581 -3.77 -5.60 27.89
C SER A 581 -5.01 -6.13 28.65
N LYS A 582 -5.18 -5.71 29.90
CA LYS A 582 -6.40 -5.96 30.69
C LYS A 582 -7.63 -5.34 30.01
N VAL A 583 -8.23 -6.04 29.06
CA VAL A 583 -9.62 -5.81 28.62
C VAL A 583 -10.25 -7.18 28.40
N GLU A 584 -11.35 -7.40 29.11
CA GLU A 584 -12.13 -8.63 29.12
C GLU A 584 -12.68 -8.99 27.73
N SER A 585 -12.87 -10.28 27.54
CA SER A 585 -13.02 -10.96 26.26
C SER A 585 -14.28 -10.60 25.45
N ARG A 586 -14.13 -10.73 24.11
CA ARG A 586 -15.06 -11.25 23.07
C ARG A 586 -15.63 -10.24 22.08
N SER A 587 -15.10 -10.32 20.85
CA SER A 587 -15.86 -11.03 19.81
C SER A 587 -15.12 -12.33 19.45
N ALA A 588 -15.81 -13.45 19.58
CA ALA A 588 -15.26 -14.79 19.34
C ALA A 588 -15.32 -15.21 17.85
N THR A 589 -15.58 -14.27 16.94
CA THR A 589 -16.04 -14.57 15.57
C THR A 589 -14.99 -14.47 14.47
N GLU A 590 -13.81 -13.89 14.69
CA GLU A 590 -12.79 -13.75 13.64
C GLU A 590 -11.44 -14.36 14.03
N ARG A 591 -11.46 -15.65 14.42
CA ARG A 591 -10.23 -16.44 14.63
C ARG A 591 -9.69 -16.94 13.27
N GLY A 592 -8.37 -16.92 13.06
CA GLY A 592 -7.70 -17.55 11.90
C GLY A 592 -7.14 -16.56 10.88
N LEU A 593 -6.86 -17.03 9.65
CA LEU A 593 -6.19 -16.26 8.58
C LEU A 593 -6.91 -14.92 8.24
N ARG A 594 -8.22 -14.83 8.47
CA ARG A 594 -9.00 -13.60 8.24
C ARG A 594 -8.61 -12.47 9.18
N GLY A 595 -8.39 -12.75 10.47
CA GLY A 595 -7.93 -11.75 11.44
C GLY A 595 -6.47 -11.36 11.18
N TRP A 596 -5.63 -12.34 10.85
CA TRP A 596 -4.24 -12.11 10.45
C TRP A 596 -4.14 -11.21 9.21
N ALA A 597 -5.02 -11.39 8.23
CA ALA A 597 -5.05 -10.53 7.06
C ALA A 597 -5.32 -9.06 7.42
N LYS A 598 -6.17 -8.79 8.42
CA LYS A 598 -6.39 -7.42 8.89
C LYS A 598 -5.14 -6.83 9.52
N GLU A 599 -4.47 -7.59 10.37
CA GLU A 599 -3.20 -7.17 10.97
C GLU A 599 -2.16 -6.84 9.89
N VAL A 600 -1.93 -7.77 8.96
CA VAL A 600 -1.00 -7.57 7.85
C VAL A 600 -1.37 -6.31 7.08
N TYR A 601 -2.61 -6.17 6.63
CA TYR A 601 -3.06 -5.01 5.85
C TYR A 601 -2.81 -3.69 6.58
N GLY A 602 -3.12 -3.61 7.89
CA GLY A 602 -2.90 -2.41 8.70
C GLY A 602 -1.44 -1.97 8.82
N ARG A 603 -0.47 -2.84 8.50
CA ARG A 603 0.96 -2.51 8.45
C ARG A 603 1.41 -1.89 7.12
N PHE A 604 0.61 -1.98 6.05
CA PHE A 604 0.97 -1.45 4.74
C PHE A 604 0.38 -0.06 4.48
N PRO A 605 1.10 0.85 3.79
CA PRO A 605 0.57 2.16 3.41
C PRO A 605 -0.69 2.06 2.54
N GLY A 606 -1.61 3.01 2.69
CA GLY A 606 -2.89 3.03 1.95
C GLY A 606 -3.95 2.08 2.51
N SER A 607 -3.67 1.39 3.62
CA SER A 607 -4.67 0.57 4.31
C SER A 607 -5.77 1.43 4.94
N THR A 608 -6.96 1.37 4.33
CA THR A 608 -8.17 2.06 4.82
C THR A 608 -9.27 1.05 5.08
N TRP A 609 -9.88 1.12 6.27
CA TRP A 609 -10.98 0.25 6.70
C TRP A 609 -12.32 0.98 6.72
N VAL A 610 -13.42 0.26 6.46
CA VAL A 610 -14.79 0.76 6.69
C VAL A 610 -15.03 0.86 8.20
N GLU A 611 -15.58 1.98 8.68
CA GLU A 611 -15.76 2.20 10.11
C GLU A 611 -16.68 1.17 10.79
N GLY A 612 -16.11 0.42 11.75
CA GLY A 612 -16.82 -0.56 12.57
C GLY A 612 -16.17 -1.95 12.62
N THR A 613 -15.07 -2.20 11.90
CA THR A 613 -14.49 -3.54 11.74
C THR A 613 -13.05 -3.75 12.25
N GLU A 614 -12.49 -2.83 13.07
CA GLU A 614 -11.17 -3.04 13.69
C GLU A 614 -11.10 -2.78 15.21
N GLY A 615 -10.64 -3.82 15.91
CA GLY A 615 -10.00 -3.72 17.21
C GLY A 615 -8.54 -3.29 17.06
N HIS A 616 -8.02 -2.63 18.09
CA HIS A 616 -6.69 -2.03 18.13
C HIS A 616 -5.56 -3.04 17.84
N PHE A 617 -4.70 -2.72 16.89
CA PHE A 617 -3.39 -3.35 16.77
C PHE A 617 -2.29 -2.29 16.68
N ARG A 618 -1.25 -2.47 17.50
CA ARG A 618 -0.16 -1.51 17.75
C ARG A 618 0.83 -1.52 16.58
N LYS A 619 1.17 -0.32 16.06
CA LYS A 619 2.37 -0.13 15.24
C LYS A 619 3.60 -0.22 16.14
N ALA A 620 4.49 -1.19 15.92
CA ALA A 620 5.85 -1.09 16.42
C ALA A 620 6.77 -0.46 15.37
N SER A 621 7.87 0.10 15.86
CA SER A 621 8.65 1.15 15.20
C SER A 621 10.09 0.69 15.03
N LEU A 622 10.59 0.67 13.79
CA LEU A 622 12.01 0.49 13.47
C LEU A 622 12.79 1.82 13.61
N PRO A 623 14.05 1.80 14.08
CA PRO A 623 14.83 2.99 14.32
C PRO A 623 15.55 3.44 13.03
N LEU A 624 15.13 4.58 12.47
CA LEU A 624 15.90 5.31 11.47
C LEU A 624 16.67 6.46 12.14
N ALA A 625 17.99 6.43 11.96
CA ALA A 625 18.92 7.43 12.45
C ALA A 625 18.56 8.83 11.90
N ARG A 626 18.52 9.80 12.83
CA ARG A 626 18.22 11.21 12.61
C ARG A 626 19.39 11.88 11.88
N ARG A 627 19.10 12.54 10.74
CA ARG A 627 19.37 13.98 10.57
C ARG A 627 18.65 14.55 9.34
N SER A 628 17.79 15.54 9.63
CA SER A 628 17.13 16.58 8.82
C SER A 628 17.02 16.36 7.29
N ARG A 629 15.84 16.33 6.67
CA ARG A 629 14.67 17.22 6.81
C ARG A 629 13.39 16.42 6.55
N ARG A 630 12.41 16.61 7.45
CA ARG A 630 11.09 15.97 7.49
C ARG A 630 10.26 16.28 6.24
N ALA A 631 9.83 15.25 5.52
CA ALA A 631 8.60 15.29 4.71
C ALA A 631 8.05 13.86 4.60
N SER A 632 7.26 13.48 5.61
CA SER A 632 6.62 12.16 5.73
C SER A 632 5.37 12.06 4.87
N LYS A 633 5.24 10.93 4.17
CA LYS A 633 4.02 10.36 3.56
C LYS A 633 2.94 10.17 4.63
N GLU A 634 2.10 11.19 4.85
CA GLU A 634 0.81 11.08 5.54
C GLU A 634 -0.24 10.66 4.49
N SER A 635 -1.05 9.63 4.78
CA SER A 635 -2.41 9.61 4.21
C SER A 635 -3.01 10.97 4.57
N SER A 636 -3.48 11.77 3.62
CA SER A 636 -3.94 13.12 3.94
C SER A 636 -5.06 13.03 4.97
N ARG A 637 -4.70 13.28 6.24
CA ARG A 637 -5.62 13.22 7.38
C ARG A 637 -6.77 14.15 7.04
N ARG A 638 -8.02 13.72 7.21
CA ARG A 638 -9.18 14.56 6.98
C ARG A 638 -9.61 15.13 8.31
N ILE A 639 -9.28 16.40 8.53
CA ILE A 639 -9.51 17.07 9.81
C ILE A 639 -10.73 17.96 9.66
N LEU A 640 -11.70 17.83 10.57
CA LEU A 640 -12.80 18.76 10.68
C LEU A 640 -12.47 19.76 11.79
N VAL A 641 -12.28 21.02 11.44
CA VAL A 641 -12.28 22.11 12.41
C VAL A 641 -13.72 22.54 12.60
N PHE A 642 -14.22 22.41 13.83
CA PHE A 642 -15.56 22.84 14.17
C PHE A 642 -15.51 24.16 14.94
N ARG A 643 -16.06 25.21 14.33
CA ARG A 643 -16.21 26.54 14.92
C ARG A 643 -17.69 26.91 14.98
N ILE A 644 -18.09 27.55 16.08
CA ILE A 644 -19.43 28.10 16.25
C ILE A 644 -19.27 29.60 16.44
N GLY A 645 -20.02 30.37 15.66
CA GLY A 645 -19.89 31.81 15.61
C GLY A 645 -19.71 32.28 14.18
N GLN A 646 -19.91 33.59 13.99
CA GLN A 646 -19.91 34.18 12.66
C GLN A 646 -18.51 34.70 12.28
N LEU A 647 -18.43 35.66 11.36
CA LEU A 647 -17.17 36.16 10.81
C LEU A 647 -16.16 36.53 11.91
N GLY A 648 -16.53 37.40 12.85
CA GLY A 648 -15.63 37.85 13.92
C GLY A 648 -15.12 36.73 14.83
N ASP A 649 -16.02 35.83 15.27
CA ASP A 649 -15.66 34.68 16.09
C ASP A 649 -14.66 33.76 15.38
N THR A 650 -14.78 33.65 14.06
CA THR A 650 -13.89 32.81 13.25
C THR A 650 -12.53 33.48 13.08
N ILE A 651 -12.49 34.79 12.82
CA ILE A 651 -11.24 35.56 12.65
C ILE A 651 -10.40 35.53 13.94
N VAL A 652 -11.02 35.70 15.12
CA VAL A 652 -10.31 35.60 16.41
C VAL A 652 -9.69 34.21 16.64
N SER A 653 -10.14 33.19 15.91
CA SER A 653 -9.60 31.83 16.00
C SER A 653 -8.44 31.56 15.04
N LEU A 654 -8.04 32.53 14.19
CA LEU A 654 -6.99 32.36 13.18
C LEU A 654 -5.68 31.80 13.74
N PRO A 655 -5.15 32.26 14.90
CA PRO A 655 -3.92 31.70 15.45
C PRO A 655 -4.04 30.19 15.73
N ALA A 656 -5.19 29.76 16.26
CA ALA A 656 -5.47 28.35 16.52
C ALA A 656 -5.65 27.55 15.22
N MET A 657 -6.27 28.14 14.19
CA MET A 657 -6.43 27.50 12.88
C MET A 657 -5.09 27.32 12.16
N TRP A 658 -4.21 28.32 12.20
CA TRP A 658 -2.84 28.22 11.67
C TRP A 658 -1.99 27.23 12.45
N ALA A 659 -2.13 27.16 13.78
CA ALA A 659 -1.49 26.12 14.58
C ALA A 659 -1.92 24.71 14.12
N VAL A 660 -3.21 24.51 13.84
CA VAL A 660 -3.74 23.24 13.31
C VAL A 660 -3.18 22.95 11.92
N ARG A 661 -3.23 23.91 10.98
CA ARG A 661 -2.68 23.72 9.63
C ARG A 661 -1.17 23.44 9.65
N ARG A 662 -0.38 24.13 10.49
CA ARG A 662 1.07 23.87 10.64
C ARG A 662 1.36 22.51 11.26
N HIS A 663 0.51 22.04 12.18
CA HIS A 663 0.66 20.72 12.78
C HIS A 663 0.27 19.60 11.81
N PHE A 664 -0.69 19.87 10.93
CA PHE A 664 -1.20 18.93 9.94
C PHE A 664 -1.02 19.48 8.51
N PRO A 665 0.23 19.70 8.05
CA PRO A 665 0.48 20.44 6.81
C PRO A 665 -0.02 19.71 5.56
N ASN A 666 -0.04 18.37 5.58
CA ASN A 666 -0.45 17.53 4.46
C ASN A 666 -1.86 16.94 4.65
N ALA A 667 -2.59 17.40 5.67
CA ALA A 667 -3.96 16.99 5.94
C ALA A 667 -4.95 17.77 5.06
N HIS A 668 -6.03 17.11 4.66
CA HIS A 668 -7.19 17.77 4.11
C HIS A 668 -8.07 18.32 5.25
N ILE A 669 -7.98 19.62 5.54
CA ILE A 669 -8.68 20.26 6.66
C ILE A 669 -9.94 20.96 6.16
N ALA A 670 -11.09 20.58 6.68
CA ALA A 670 -12.36 21.26 6.42
C ALA A 670 -12.79 22.13 7.60
N LEU A 671 -13.34 23.30 7.33
CA LEU A 671 -14.01 24.14 8.34
C LEU A 671 -15.52 23.86 8.33
N LEU A 672 -16.09 23.47 9.46
CA LEU A 672 -17.53 23.43 9.69
C LEU A 672 -17.94 24.61 10.58
N SER A 673 -18.75 25.51 10.02
CA SER A 673 -19.28 26.72 10.69
C SER A 673 -20.80 26.87 10.49
N ASP A 674 -21.44 27.71 11.29
CA ASP A 674 -22.87 27.97 11.14
C ASP A 674 -23.20 28.88 9.95
N ARG A 675 -24.40 28.70 9.40
CA ARG A 675 -24.97 29.54 8.34
C ARG A 675 -26.42 29.90 8.70
N HIS A 676 -26.79 31.16 8.62
CA HIS A 676 -28.19 31.58 8.82
C HIS A 676 -28.92 31.65 7.47
N PRO A 677 -29.87 30.74 7.17
CA PRO A 677 -30.56 30.74 5.88
C PRO A 677 -31.40 32.01 5.74
N GLY A 678 -31.31 32.69 4.60
CA GLY A 678 -32.12 33.89 4.31
C GLY A 678 -31.59 35.21 4.88
N LYS A 679 -30.39 35.24 5.48
CA LYS A 679 -29.69 36.48 5.84
C LYS A 679 -28.52 36.70 4.86
N SER A 680 -28.31 37.94 4.44
CA SER A 680 -27.27 38.35 3.46
C SER A 680 -25.86 38.48 4.06
N TYR A 681 -25.62 37.94 5.26
CA TYR A 681 -24.35 38.14 5.96
C TYR A 681 -23.19 37.44 5.27
N VAL A 682 -22.04 38.10 5.29
CA VAL A 682 -20.76 37.54 4.87
C VAL A 682 -20.37 36.37 5.78
N LEU A 683 -20.09 35.21 5.18
CA LEU A 683 -19.64 34.03 5.91
C LEU A 683 -18.11 34.02 6.03
N ALA A 684 -17.61 33.38 7.08
CA ALA A 684 -16.17 33.20 7.23
C ALA A 684 -15.55 32.37 6.08
N SER A 685 -16.34 31.48 5.45
CA SER A 685 -15.91 30.76 4.25
C SER A 685 -15.69 31.66 3.05
N ASP A 686 -16.35 32.81 2.99
CA ASP A 686 -16.21 33.75 1.87
C ASP A 686 -14.89 34.54 2.01
N LEU A 687 -14.42 34.74 3.25
CA LEU A 687 -13.13 35.37 3.54
C LEU A 687 -11.96 34.38 3.50
N LEU A 688 -12.11 33.17 4.03
CA LEU A 688 -10.98 32.23 4.23
C LEU A 688 -10.74 31.28 3.05
N ARG A 689 -11.64 31.25 2.06
CA ARG A 689 -11.43 30.46 0.84
C ARG A 689 -10.25 31.05 0.06
N GLY A 690 -9.25 30.21 -0.20
CA GLY A 690 -8.00 30.63 -0.85
C GLY A 690 -6.88 31.05 0.11
N ALA A 691 -7.15 31.13 1.43
CA ALA A 691 -6.13 31.47 2.44
C ALA A 691 -5.08 30.38 2.68
N GLY A 692 -5.24 29.18 2.10
CA GLY A 692 -4.37 28.02 2.35
C GLY A 692 -4.58 27.33 3.71
N ILE A 693 -5.51 27.83 4.55
CA ILE A 693 -5.80 27.25 5.88
C ILE A 693 -6.73 26.03 5.78
N PHE A 694 -7.67 26.01 4.84
CA PHE A 694 -8.70 24.97 4.70
C PHE A 694 -8.84 24.52 3.25
N ASP A 695 -9.02 23.22 3.05
CA ASP A 695 -9.24 22.58 1.75
C ASP A 695 -10.73 22.47 1.40
N GLU A 696 -11.60 22.53 2.42
CA GLU A 696 -13.05 22.39 2.26
C GLU A 696 -13.82 23.24 3.28
N PHE A 697 -15.00 23.76 2.89
CA PHE A 697 -15.89 24.51 3.77
C PHE A 697 -17.26 23.85 3.83
N LEU A 698 -17.71 23.56 5.04
CA LEU A 698 -19.01 23.00 5.35
C LEU A 698 -19.81 23.99 6.19
N SER A 699 -21.12 24.00 6.00
CA SER A 699 -22.01 24.81 6.83
C SER A 699 -23.20 24.02 7.35
N TYR A 700 -23.70 24.43 8.51
CA TYR A 700 -24.95 23.93 9.05
C TYR A 700 -25.94 25.09 9.30
N PRO A 701 -27.21 24.93 8.91
CA PRO A 701 -28.19 26.01 9.05
C PRO A 701 -28.52 26.27 10.53
N VAL A 702 -28.68 27.51 10.97
CA VAL A 702 -29.22 27.86 12.30
C VAL A 702 -30.62 28.45 12.16
N SER A 703 -31.58 28.06 13.02
CA SER A 703 -32.97 28.57 12.93
C SER A 703 -33.08 30.01 13.45
N GLU A 704 -33.98 30.81 12.86
CA GLU A 704 -34.20 32.21 13.26
C GLU A 704 -34.69 32.37 14.71
N THR A 705 -35.33 31.35 15.29
CA THR A 705 -35.90 31.41 16.66
C THR A 705 -34.97 30.95 17.78
N GLY A 706 -33.75 30.48 17.47
CA GLY A 706 -32.86 29.92 18.48
C GLY A 706 -33.39 28.60 19.06
N PHE A 707 -32.52 27.60 19.14
CA PHE A 707 -32.81 26.32 19.80
C PHE A 707 -33.96 25.48 19.23
N MET A 708 -33.85 25.06 17.97
CA MET A 708 -33.86 23.63 17.62
C MET A 708 -33.68 23.43 16.11
N LEU A 709 -32.62 22.73 15.75
CA LEU A 709 -32.43 22.20 14.41
C LEU A 709 -33.43 21.07 14.17
N ARG A 710 -34.30 21.22 13.15
CA ARG A 710 -35.26 20.16 12.76
C ARG A 710 -34.50 18.82 12.56
N PRO A 711 -34.96 17.69 13.13
CA PRO A 711 -34.22 16.41 13.16
C PRO A 711 -33.69 15.94 11.80
N GLY A 712 -34.48 16.14 10.74
CA GLY A 712 -34.08 15.80 9.37
C GLY A 712 -32.83 16.54 8.89
N ARG A 713 -32.63 17.81 9.27
CA ARG A 713 -31.45 18.60 8.89
C ARG A 713 -30.20 18.18 9.66
N MET A 714 -30.35 17.71 10.90
CA MET A 714 -29.25 17.10 11.65
C MET A 714 -28.85 15.74 11.09
N ALA A 715 -29.81 14.92 10.65
CA ALA A 715 -29.49 13.71 9.93
C ALA A 715 -28.75 13.99 8.61
N THR A 716 -29.13 15.04 7.88
CA THR A 716 -28.41 15.47 6.67
C THR A 716 -26.99 15.95 6.96
N LEU A 717 -26.78 16.77 8.00
CA LEU A 717 -25.45 17.21 8.40
C LEU A 717 -24.60 16.03 8.88
N LEU A 718 -25.18 15.15 9.70
CA LEU A 718 -24.52 13.93 10.19
C LEU A 718 -24.07 13.06 9.01
N ALA A 719 -24.94 12.85 8.02
CA ALA A 719 -24.60 12.13 6.80
C ALA A 719 -23.54 12.86 5.98
N ALA A 720 -23.60 14.19 5.88
CA ALA A 720 -22.64 14.98 5.12
C ALA A 720 -21.24 14.96 5.74
N VAL A 721 -21.14 15.03 7.07
CA VAL A 721 -19.88 14.90 7.82
C VAL A 721 -19.38 13.46 7.75
N ARG A 722 -20.26 12.47 7.91
CA ARG A 722 -19.93 11.04 7.86
C ARG A 722 -19.43 10.57 6.49
N ARG A 723 -20.01 11.09 5.40
CA ARG A 723 -19.56 10.80 4.02
C ARG A 723 -18.18 11.37 3.70
N ARG A 724 -17.73 12.37 4.45
CA ARG A 724 -16.43 13.03 4.26
C ARG A 724 -15.31 12.40 5.06
N HIS A 725 -15.64 11.41 5.90
CA HIS A 725 -14.70 10.58 6.64
C HIS A 725 -13.64 11.40 7.39
N PHE A 726 -14.06 12.46 8.09
CA PHE A 726 -13.16 13.20 8.97
C PHE A 726 -12.70 12.30 10.12
N ASP A 727 -11.40 12.10 10.27
CA ASP A 727 -10.85 11.25 11.32
C ASP A 727 -10.66 12.00 12.64
N THR A 728 -10.44 13.31 12.55
CA THR A 728 -10.13 14.17 13.70
C THR A 728 -11.03 15.40 13.71
N LEU A 729 -11.68 15.66 14.85
CA LEU A 729 -12.36 16.92 15.14
C LEU A 729 -11.40 17.80 15.93
N VAL A 730 -11.08 18.97 15.41
CA VAL A 730 -10.52 20.05 16.22
C VAL A 730 -11.68 20.94 16.67
N TYR A 731 -11.97 20.91 17.96
CA TYR A 731 -13.08 21.59 18.60
C TYR A 731 -12.65 23.01 19.01
N LEU A 732 -12.92 23.98 18.14
CA LEU A 732 -12.66 25.39 18.39
C LEU A 732 -13.95 26.14 18.78
N ALA A 733 -14.85 25.54 19.57
CA ALA A 733 -16.05 26.24 20.03
C ALA A 733 -15.73 27.33 21.07
N PRO A 734 -16.58 28.38 21.25
CA PRO A 734 -16.33 29.45 22.22
C PRO A 734 -16.12 28.95 23.67
N SER A 735 -15.36 29.69 24.47
CA SER A 735 -14.99 29.29 25.83
C SER A 735 -16.17 29.20 26.83
N ASN A 736 -17.31 29.82 26.55
CA ASN A 736 -18.50 29.83 27.43
C ASN A 736 -19.42 28.59 27.31
N ARG A 737 -18.90 27.46 26.83
CA ARG A 737 -19.67 26.21 26.64
C ARG A 737 -19.85 25.44 27.94
N LYS A 738 -21.07 24.96 28.19
CA LYS A 738 -21.35 24.08 29.32
C LYS A 738 -20.87 22.64 29.03
N PRO A 739 -20.44 21.86 30.04
CA PRO A 739 -20.00 20.47 29.86
C PRO A 739 -20.99 19.58 29.11
N GLU A 740 -22.30 19.76 29.34
CA GLU A 740 -23.34 18.95 28.69
C GLU A 740 -23.43 19.24 27.19
N GLN A 741 -23.15 20.49 26.79
CA GLN A 741 -23.15 20.90 25.38
C GLN A 741 -21.93 20.32 24.65
N ILE A 742 -20.77 20.31 25.31
CA ILE A 742 -19.53 19.71 24.77
C ILE A 742 -19.73 18.21 24.57
N GLU A 743 -20.31 17.51 25.55
CA GLU A 743 -20.57 16.07 25.45
C GLU A 743 -21.64 15.77 24.38
N ARG A 744 -22.67 16.60 24.24
CA ARG A 744 -23.65 16.48 23.15
C ARG A 744 -22.98 16.60 21.78
N ASP A 745 -22.13 17.60 21.59
CA ASP A 745 -21.43 17.81 20.33
C ASP A 745 -20.44 16.67 20.06
N ARG A 746 -19.75 16.18 21.11
CA ARG A 746 -18.88 15.00 21.03
C ARG A 746 -19.67 13.80 20.52
N ARG A 747 -20.83 13.51 21.11
CA ARG A 747 -21.72 12.42 20.67
C ARG A 747 -22.16 12.59 19.23
N PHE A 748 -22.54 13.80 18.82
CA PHE A 748 -22.95 14.07 17.44
C PHE A 748 -21.82 13.77 16.45
N PHE A 749 -20.62 14.28 16.69
CA PHE A 749 -19.47 14.06 15.79
C PHE A 749 -18.93 12.64 15.88
N SER A 750 -19.03 11.98 17.03
CA SER A 750 -18.78 10.53 17.17
C SER A 750 -19.78 9.71 16.35
N LEU A 751 -21.06 10.09 16.35
CA LEU A 751 -22.08 9.47 15.48
C LEU A 751 -21.79 9.74 14.00
N ALA A 752 -21.15 10.86 13.68
CA ALA A 752 -20.69 11.20 12.35
C ALA A 752 -19.43 10.42 11.93
N GLY A 753 -18.87 9.57 12.79
CA GLY A 753 -17.68 8.77 12.49
C GLY A 753 -16.36 9.41 12.91
N ILE A 754 -16.37 10.56 13.60
CA ILE A 754 -15.13 11.20 14.04
C ILE A 754 -14.66 10.57 15.36
N LYS A 755 -13.39 10.14 15.38
CA LYS A 755 -12.84 9.34 16.50
C LYS A 755 -11.87 10.13 17.36
N ASN A 756 -11.10 11.03 16.77
CA ASN A 756 -10.13 11.84 17.52
C ASN A 756 -10.72 13.21 17.80
N PHE A 757 -10.61 13.67 19.05
CA PHE A 757 -11.14 14.95 19.49
C PHE A 757 -10.03 15.76 20.15
N ILE A 758 -9.73 16.90 19.54
CA ILE A 758 -8.69 17.83 19.98
C ILE A 758 -9.38 19.12 20.41
N GLY A 759 -8.99 19.71 21.53
CA GLY A 759 -9.56 20.98 22.03
C GLY A 759 -10.89 20.84 22.78
N MET A 760 -11.34 19.61 23.08
CA MET A 760 -12.53 19.36 23.91
C MET A 760 -12.26 19.35 25.42
N ARG A 761 -11.01 19.55 25.85
CA ARG A 761 -10.58 19.61 27.26
C ARG A 761 -9.99 20.99 27.57
N GLY A 762 -9.83 21.31 28.86
CA GLY A 762 -9.21 22.55 29.29
C GLY A 762 -10.09 23.80 29.17
N PHE A 763 -11.42 23.65 29.23
CA PHE A 763 -12.33 24.80 29.26
C PHE A 763 -12.15 25.59 30.57
N PRO A 764 -11.97 26.93 30.51
CA PRO A 764 -11.79 27.73 31.70
C PRO A 764 -13.09 27.84 32.50
N ALA A 765 -12.98 27.87 33.83
CA ALA A 765 -14.11 28.17 34.71
C ALA A 765 -14.35 29.69 34.72
N LEU A 766 -15.12 30.19 33.74
CA LEU A 766 -15.49 31.60 33.67
C LEU A 766 -16.46 31.95 34.81
N ARG A 767 -16.09 32.91 35.66
CA ARG A 767 -16.95 33.38 36.76
C ARG A 767 -18.20 34.07 36.21
N SER A 768 -19.33 33.89 36.89
CA SER A 768 -20.55 34.59 36.53
C SER A 768 -20.42 36.07 36.89
N GLN A 769 -20.65 36.95 35.92
CA GLN A 769 -20.69 38.39 36.14
C GLN A 769 -21.80 38.74 37.13
N LYS A 770 -21.46 39.48 38.19
CA LYS A 770 -22.44 40.09 39.09
C LYS A 770 -22.62 41.55 38.72
N THR A 771 -23.87 41.97 38.58
CA THR A 771 -24.21 43.36 38.24
C THR A 771 -23.69 44.30 39.33
N GLY A 772 -22.95 45.34 38.95
CA GLY A 772 -22.38 46.34 39.87
C GLY A 772 -20.94 46.09 40.32
N GLU A 773 -20.34 44.94 39.96
CA GLU A 773 -18.92 44.66 40.19
C GLU A 773 -18.08 44.98 38.93
N PRO A 774 -16.82 45.41 39.07
CA PRO A 774 -15.90 45.60 37.94
C PRO A 774 -15.71 44.30 37.14
N LEU A 775 -15.52 44.42 35.83
CA LEU A 775 -15.16 43.29 34.99
C LEU A 775 -13.75 42.81 35.37
N GLU A 776 -13.64 41.56 35.80
CA GLU A 776 -12.34 40.91 35.96
C GLU A 776 -11.68 40.77 34.58
N GLU A 777 -10.37 41.04 34.53
CA GLU A 777 -9.57 40.84 33.32
C GLU A 777 -9.50 39.35 32.99
N VAL A 778 -9.87 39.00 31.75
CA VAL A 778 -9.86 37.62 31.24
C VAL A 778 -8.92 37.52 30.07
N SER A 779 -8.21 36.39 29.96
CA SER A 779 -7.35 36.12 28.82
C SER A 779 -8.13 36.21 27.50
N PRO A 780 -7.51 36.73 26.43
CA PRO A 780 -8.13 36.78 25.11
C PRO A 780 -8.59 35.39 24.65
N GLU A 781 -9.72 35.35 23.92
CA GLU A 781 -10.27 34.08 23.41
C GLU A 781 -9.24 33.32 22.55
N SER A 782 -8.43 34.00 21.75
CA SER A 782 -7.37 33.37 20.95
C SER A 782 -6.37 32.59 21.81
N GLU A 783 -5.97 33.13 22.96
CA GLU A 783 -5.07 32.48 23.91
C GLU A 783 -5.74 31.28 24.59
N LEU A 784 -7.01 31.43 24.99
CA LEU A 784 -7.80 30.33 25.55
C LEU A 784 -7.91 29.16 24.57
N LEU A 785 -8.14 29.43 23.27
CA LEU A 785 -8.20 28.40 22.23
C LEU A 785 -6.86 27.66 22.09
N LEU A 786 -5.75 28.38 22.06
CA LEU A 786 -4.40 27.82 21.96
C LEU A 786 -4.08 26.93 23.18
N ASN A 787 -4.43 27.39 24.38
CA ASN A 787 -4.25 26.61 25.61
C ASN A 787 -5.05 25.30 25.59
N ARG A 788 -6.27 25.28 25.02
CA ARG A 788 -7.05 24.04 24.84
C ARG A 788 -6.44 23.07 23.85
N LEU A 789 -5.84 23.57 22.77
CA LEU A 789 -5.10 22.73 21.83
C LEU A 789 -3.88 22.10 22.52
N ALA A 790 -3.11 22.91 23.26
CA ALA A 790 -1.97 22.45 24.05
C ALA A 790 -2.37 21.37 25.09
N ALA A 791 -3.49 21.55 25.78
CA ALA A 791 -4.04 20.56 26.72
C ALA A 791 -4.47 19.23 26.06
N SER A 792 -4.55 19.20 24.73
CA SER A 792 -4.83 17.99 23.94
C SER A 792 -3.57 17.45 23.23
N GLU A 793 -2.38 17.80 23.74
CA GLU A 793 -1.06 17.37 23.26
C GLU A 793 -0.71 17.86 21.83
N LEU A 794 -1.40 18.87 21.31
CA LEU A 794 -0.95 19.61 20.13
C LEU A 794 0.12 20.63 20.56
N PRO A 795 1.38 20.52 20.10
CA PRO A 795 2.41 21.48 20.44
C PRO A 795 2.07 22.85 19.85
N VAL A 796 1.79 23.81 20.73
CA VAL A 796 1.56 25.21 20.37
C VAL A 796 2.83 25.99 20.68
N LYS A 797 3.41 26.65 19.68
CA LYS A 797 4.42 27.68 19.91
C LYS A 797 3.67 28.98 20.16
N SER A 798 3.82 29.55 21.35
CA SER A 798 3.33 30.91 21.61
C SER A 798 4.28 31.89 20.89
N ASP A 799 3.92 32.33 19.69
CA ASP A 799 4.42 33.60 19.19
C ASP A 799 3.47 34.69 19.66
N ASN A 800 4.03 35.74 20.25
CA ASN A 800 3.34 36.84 20.91
C ASN A 800 2.47 37.65 19.91
N GLY A 801 1.29 37.15 19.55
CA GLY A 801 0.23 37.94 18.92
C GLY A 801 0.29 38.12 17.39
N HIS A 802 1.24 37.52 16.68
CA HIS A 802 1.45 37.77 15.23
C HIS A 802 0.81 36.76 14.25
N ASP A 803 0.01 35.80 14.70
CA ASP A 803 -0.63 34.79 13.83
C ASP A 803 -2.08 35.16 13.39
N MET A 804 -2.44 36.44 13.34
CA MET A 804 -3.76 36.93 12.84
C MET A 804 -3.81 37.05 11.30
N ASP A 805 -3.07 36.22 10.57
CA ASP A 805 -2.96 36.33 9.10
C ASP A 805 -4.17 35.73 8.37
N LEU A 806 -4.79 36.51 7.46
CA LEU A 806 -5.89 36.09 6.57
C LEU A 806 -5.43 35.31 5.33
N GLY A 807 -4.13 35.14 5.13
CA GLY A 807 -3.55 34.43 3.99
C GLY A 807 -3.88 35.12 2.66
N LEU A 808 -3.80 36.45 2.62
CA LEU A 808 -3.98 37.24 1.39
C LEU A 808 -2.79 37.01 0.45
N ASN A 809 -3.06 36.86 -0.85
CA ASN A 809 -2.04 36.62 -1.88
C ASN A 809 -2.07 37.71 -2.97
N GLU A 810 -1.13 37.61 -3.92
CA GLU A 810 -0.90 38.63 -4.96
C GLU A 810 -2.17 38.98 -5.76
N ASN A 811 -3.07 38.03 -5.99
CA ASN A 811 -4.31 38.27 -6.73
C ASN A 811 -5.25 39.27 -6.01
N GLU A 812 -5.25 39.32 -4.67
CA GLU A 812 -6.05 40.30 -3.94
C GLU A 812 -5.44 41.71 -3.99
N GLU A 813 -4.11 41.80 -3.94
CA GLU A 813 -3.38 43.07 -4.11
C GLU A 813 -3.50 43.61 -5.54
N GLU A 814 -3.55 42.72 -6.55
CA GLU A 814 -3.80 43.10 -7.95
C GLU A 814 -5.22 43.66 -8.15
N GLN A 815 -6.23 43.06 -7.52
CA GLN A 815 -7.60 43.59 -7.57
C GLN A 815 -7.72 44.96 -6.90
N LEU A 816 -7.06 45.12 -5.74
CA LEU A 816 -6.98 46.42 -5.06
C LEU A 816 -6.24 47.45 -5.93
N SER A 817 -5.12 47.07 -6.55
CA SER A 817 -4.32 47.94 -7.41
C SER A 817 -5.07 48.33 -8.69
N PHE A 818 -5.84 47.40 -9.27
CA PHE A 818 -6.70 47.68 -10.41
C PHE A 818 -7.81 48.67 -10.06
N TRP A 819 -8.48 48.48 -8.92
CA TRP A 819 -9.48 49.43 -8.43
C TRP A 819 -8.85 50.80 -8.16
N LEU A 820 -7.68 50.84 -7.52
CA LEU A 820 -6.96 52.09 -7.29
C LEU A 820 -6.56 52.81 -8.58
N GLY A 821 -6.19 52.07 -9.62
CA GLY A 821 -5.89 52.62 -10.95
C GLY A 821 -7.09 53.29 -11.64
N SER A 822 -8.31 53.08 -11.12
CA SER A 822 -9.53 53.73 -11.61
C SER A 822 -9.94 54.99 -10.83
N LEU A 823 -9.19 55.35 -9.77
CA LEU A 823 -9.49 56.46 -8.88
C LEU A 823 -8.50 57.62 -9.06
N GLU A 824 -8.93 58.82 -8.70
CA GLU A 824 -8.03 59.99 -8.66
C GLU A 824 -7.05 59.88 -7.50
N LEU A 825 -5.78 60.25 -7.72
CA LEU A 825 -4.70 60.11 -6.74
C LEU A 825 -4.96 60.89 -5.44
N ASP A 826 -4.86 60.20 -4.31
CA ASP A 826 -5.06 60.70 -2.93
C ASP A 826 -3.83 61.41 -2.33
N GLY A 827 -2.68 61.35 -3.00
CA GLY A 827 -1.38 61.82 -2.50
C GLY A 827 -0.84 60.94 -1.36
N ASP A 828 0.07 61.46 -0.53
CA ASP A 828 0.69 60.72 0.58
C ASP A 828 -0.14 60.70 1.88
N ARG A 829 -1.47 60.89 1.79
CA ARG A 829 -2.35 61.00 2.96
C ARG A 829 -2.62 59.64 3.60
N SER A 830 -2.72 59.61 4.92
CA SER A 830 -3.04 58.38 5.65
C SER A 830 -4.49 57.97 5.44
N TRP A 831 -4.70 56.72 5.04
CA TRP A 831 -6.05 56.18 4.89
C TRP A 831 -6.67 55.84 6.23
N VAL A 832 -7.95 56.17 6.39
CA VAL A 832 -8.78 55.76 7.52
C VAL A 832 -10.00 55.04 7.00
N ALA A 833 -10.13 53.77 7.38
CA ALA A 833 -11.21 52.91 6.93
C ALA A 833 -12.49 53.17 7.70
N ILE A 834 -13.60 53.35 6.98
CA ILE A 834 -14.93 53.62 7.54
C ILE A 834 -15.88 52.49 7.18
N GLY A 835 -16.41 51.82 8.20
CA GLY A 835 -17.41 50.76 8.06
C GLY A 835 -18.75 51.18 8.68
N PRO A 836 -19.63 51.88 7.93
CA PRO A 836 -20.90 52.38 8.45
C PRO A 836 -21.93 51.26 8.71
N GLY A 837 -21.77 50.13 8.02
CA GLY A 837 -22.63 48.96 8.13
C GLY A 837 -22.63 48.34 9.53
N SER A 838 -23.73 47.65 9.85
CA SER A 838 -23.80 46.82 11.06
C SER A 838 -24.81 45.70 10.88
N LYS A 839 -24.45 44.51 11.37
CA LYS A 839 -25.33 43.36 11.49
C LYS A 839 -26.49 43.60 12.46
N MET A 840 -26.27 44.37 13.53
CA MET A 840 -27.31 44.67 14.51
C MET A 840 -27.79 46.11 14.31
N PRO A 841 -29.04 46.31 13.81
CA PRO A 841 -29.55 47.66 13.58
C PRO A 841 -29.43 48.58 14.81
N ALA A 842 -29.62 48.04 16.01
CA ALA A 842 -29.49 48.78 17.28
C ALA A 842 -28.06 49.26 17.60
N LYS A 843 -27.03 48.72 16.95
CA LYS A 843 -25.63 49.16 17.09
C LYS A 843 -25.23 50.16 16.00
N ARG A 844 -26.05 50.34 14.96
CA ARG A 844 -25.72 51.19 13.83
C ARG A 844 -25.78 52.65 14.27
N TRP A 845 -24.66 53.35 14.17
CA TRP A 845 -24.67 54.79 14.34
C TRP A 845 -25.47 55.45 13.22
N PRO A 846 -26.19 56.54 13.52
CA PRO A 846 -26.80 57.35 12.47
C PRO A 846 -25.67 57.95 11.59
N PRO A 847 -25.83 58.03 10.26
CA PRO A 847 -24.79 58.49 9.34
C PRO A 847 -24.17 59.84 9.71
N GLU A 848 -24.96 60.74 10.30
CA GLU A 848 -24.55 62.06 10.75
C GLU A 848 -23.42 62.01 11.78
N ARG A 849 -23.32 60.92 12.58
CA ARG A 849 -22.20 60.73 13.50
C ARG A 849 -20.90 60.37 12.78
N PHE A 850 -20.96 59.56 11.73
CA PHE A 850 -19.79 59.32 10.88
C PHE A 850 -19.40 60.59 10.13
N GLU A 851 -20.37 61.37 9.66
CA GLU A 851 -20.13 62.69 9.06
C GLU A 851 -19.31 63.57 10.00
N GLN A 852 -19.77 63.77 11.25
CA GLN A 852 -19.14 64.62 12.25
C GLN A 852 -17.74 64.13 12.64
N VAL A 853 -17.60 62.86 13.05
CA VAL A 853 -16.33 62.31 13.55
C VAL A 853 -15.26 62.32 12.45
N VAL A 854 -15.60 61.92 11.23
CA VAL A 854 -14.62 61.86 10.14
C VAL A 854 -14.28 63.27 9.62
N ALA A 855 -15.22 64.22 9.62
CA ALA A 855 -14.91 65.62 9.29
C ALA A 855 -13.94 66.26 10.31
N GLU A 856 -14.04 65.90 11.59
CA GLU A 856 -13.06 66.27 12.60
C GLU A 856 -11.69 65.63 12.33
N LEU A 857 -11.63 64.33 12.05
CA LEU A 857 -10.38 63.65 11.72
C LEU A 857 -9.71 64.22 10.46
N ILE A 858 -10.49 64.57 9.43
CA ILE A 858 -9.99 65.23 8.22
C ILE A 858 -9.35 66.58 8.55
N ARG A 859 -9.99 67.38 9.39
CA ARG A 859 -9.52 68.71 9.77
C ARG A 859 -8.28 68.68 10.67
N GLU A 860 -8.21 67.71 11.58
CA GLU A 860 -7.13 67.61 12.56
C GLU A 860 -5.91 66.84 12.05
N PHE A 861 -6.12 65.78 11.26
CA PHE A 861 -5.06 64.83 10.87
C PHE A 861 -4.83 64.72 9.35
N ASP A 862 -5.53 65.51 8.53
CA ASP A 862 -5.49 65.47 7.06
C ASP A 862 -5.64 64.05 6.45
N ILE A 863 -6.50 63.21 7.03
CA ILE A 863 -6.69 61.82 6.58
C ILE A 863 -7.46 61.71 5.26
N TRP A 864 -7.30 60.57 4.58
CA TRP A 864 -8.13 60.16 3.44
C TRP A 864 -9.14 59.07 3.87
N PRO A 865 -10.46 59.37 3.95
CA PRO A 865 -11.42 58.36 4.37
C PRO A 865 -11.70 57.37 3.23
N VAL A 866 -11.74 56.08 3.56
CA VAL A 866 -12.09 55.01 2.61
C VAL A 866 -13.23 54.19 3.18
N VAL A 867 -14.38 54.21 2.51
CA VAL A 867 -15.57 53.48 2.95
C VAL A 867 -15.49 52.04 2.47
N PHE A 868 -15.52 51.10 3.40
CA PHE A 868 -15.58 49.66 3.13
C PHE A 868 -16.94 49.10 3.57
N GLY A 869 -17.48 48.17 2.80
CA GLY A 869 -18.78 47.57 3.08
C GLY A 869 -19.30 46.72 1.92
N GLY A 870 -20.51 46.19 2.10
CA GLY A 870 -21.22 45.47 1.04
C GLY A 870 -21.82 46.40 -0.01
N ASP A 871 -22.49 45.83 -1.00
CA ASP A 871 -23.23 46.59 -2.02
C ASP A 871 -24.30 47.49 -1.39
N GLU A 872 -24.90 47.04 -0.29
CA GLU A 872 -25.91 47.79 0.47
C GLU A 872 -25.35 49.05 1.14
N ASP A 873 -24.05 49.08 1.43
CA ASP A 873 -23.40 50.21 2.10
C ASP A 873 -22.94 51.27 1.09
N ARG A 874 -22.92 50.95 -0.21
CA ARG A 874 -22.43 51.85 -1.27
C ARG A 874 -23.14 53.19 -1.29
N ILE A 875 -24.48 53.18 -1.17
CA ILE A 875 -25.30 54.41 -1.18
C ILE A 875 -24.94 55.31 0.01
N VAL A 876 -24.76 54.73 1.19
CA VAL A 876 -24.38 55.47 2.40
C VAL A 876 -22.93 55.96 2.28
N GLY A 877 -22.03 55.17 1.71
CA GLY A 877 -20.65 55.58 1.43
C GLY A 877 -20.57 56.76 0.47
N ASP A 878 -21.31 56.74 -0.63
CA ASP A 878 -21.36 57.84 -1.61
C ASP A 878 -21.89 59.13 -0.96
N MET A 879 -22.91 59.00 -0.10
CA MET A 879 -23.44 60.13 0.67
C MET A 879 -22.37 60.72 1.60
N LEU A 880 -21.70 59.88 2.38
CA LEU A 880 -20.68 60.31 3.35
C LEU A 880 -19.48 60.97 2.66
N ILE A 881 -18.98 60.40 1.56
CA ILE A 881 -17.87 60.97 0.79
C ILE A 881 -18.24 62.35 0.22
N ARG A 882 -19.47 62.53 -0.28
CA ARG A 882 -19.94 63.85 -0.72
C ARG A 882 -19.97 64.87 0.41
N LYS A 883 -20.30 64.45 1.64
CA LYS A 883 -20.31 65.32 2.83
C LYS A 883 -18.91 65.67 3.30
N TRP A 884 -17.98 64.72 3.25
CA TRP A 884 -16.57 64.95 3.59
C TRP A 884 -15.81 65.72 2.52
N GLY A 885 -16.34 65.76 1.29
CA GLY A 885 -15.74 66.44 0.14
C GLY A 885 -14.55 65.70 -0.48
N ARG A 886 -14.13 64.56 0.10
CA ARG A 886 -13.04 63.70 -0.38
C ARG A 886 -13.18 62.28 0.19
N GLY A 887 -12.53 61.31 -0.46
CA GLY A 887 -12.48 59.92 -0.02
C GLY A 887 -12.82 58.92 -1.12
N TYR A 888 -12.62 57.64 -0.83
CA TYR A 888 -12.93 56.55 -1.75
C TYR A 888 -14.07 55.67 -1.25
N ASN A 889 -14.93 55.22 -2.17
CA ASN A 889 -15.97 54.25 -1.87
C ASN A 889 -15.56 52.86 -2.39
N ALA A 890 -15.01 52.04 -1.51
CA ALA A 890 -14.72 50.65 -1.80
C ALA A 890 -15.94 49.74 -1.61
N ALA A 891 -17.02 50.22 -0.98
CA ALA A 891 -18.20 49.42 -0.68
C ALA A 891 -18.90 48.94 -1.96
N GLY A 892 -19.01 47.62 -2.10
CA GLY A 892 -19.50 46.96 -3.31
C GLY A 892 -18.58 47.04 -4.54
N ALA A 893 -17.48 47.78 -4.47
CA ALA A 893 -16.50 47.89 -5.55
C ALA A 893 -15.39 46.82 -5.43
N LEU A 894 -14.99 46.51 -4.20
CA LEU A 894 -14.03 45.46 -3.91
C LEU A 894 -14.72 44.21 -3.37
N GLY A 895 -14.27 43.05 -3.87
CA GLY A 895 -14.59 41.78 -3.23
C GLY A 895 -14.02 41.71 -1.82
N LEU A 896 -14.63 40.89 -0.97
CA LEU A 896 -14.34 40.81 0.46
C LEU A 896 -12.85 40.67 0.82
N ARG A 897 -12.11 39.78 0.15
CA ARG A 897 -10.67 39.58 0.43
C ARG A 897 -9.80 40.73 -0.10
N ALA A 898 -10.15 41.34 -1.23
CA ALA A 898 -9.48 42.55 -1.72
C ALA A 898 -9.76 43.76 -0.82
N ALA A 899 -10.96 43.85 -0.23
CA ALA A 899 -11.27 44.84 0.79
C ALA A 899 -10.39 44.66 2.04
N ALA A 900 -10.11 43.43 2.48
CA ALA A 900 -9.16 43.17 3.57
C ALA A 900 -7.73 43.62 3.24
N ALA A 901 -7.26 43.43 2.00
CA ALA A 901 -5.99 43.99 1.53
C ALA A 901 -6.00 45.53 1.59
N GLY A 902 -7.12 46.17 1.23
CA GLY A 902 -7.30 47.61 1.34
C GLY A 902 -7.27 48.12 2.79
N LEU A 903 -7.88 47.37 3.72
CA LEU A 903 -7.86 47.69 5.16
C LEU A 903 -6.43 47.68 5.73
N LYS A 904 -5.55 46.79 5.25
CA LYS A 904 -4.13 46.76 5.66
C LYS A 904 -3.37 48.06 5.34
N ARG A 905 -3.81 48.83 4.35
CA ARG A 905 -3.24 50.14 4.00
C ARG A 905 -3.77 51.28 4.88
N CYS A 906 -4.81 51.00 5.68
CA CYS A 906 -5.43 51.98 6.55
C CYS A 906 -4.74 51.99 7.91
N THR A 907 -4.60 53.18 8.49
CA THR A 907 -3.97 53.40 9.80
C THR A 907 -4.95 53.23 10.96
N LEU A 908 -6.24 53.42 10.68
CA LEU A 908 -7.33 53.35 11.64
C LEU A 908 -8.56 52.77 10.97
N PHE A 909 -9.33 51.97 11.72
CA PHE A 909 -10.66 51.50 11.32
C PHE A 909 -11.71 52.08 12.28
N LEU A 910 -12.73 52.73 11.73
CA LEU A 910 -13.90 53.22 12.46
C LEU A 910 -15.15 52.49 11.96
N GLY A 911 -15.84 51.78 12.84
CA GLY A 911 -17.06 51.07 12.45
C GLY A 911 -17.87 50.54 13.62
N ASN A 912 -19.06 50.04 13.29
CA ASN A 912 -20.05 49.58 14.27
C ASN A 912 -20.02 48.06 14.49
N ASP A 913 -19.48 47.30 13.54
CA ASP A 913 -19.56 45.84 13.51
C ASP A 913 -18.27 45.17 13.94
N THR A 914 -18.38 44.28 14.93
CA THR A 914 -17.23 43.55 15.48
C THR A 914 -16.59 42.60 14.48
N GLY A 915 -17.33 42.08 13.49
CA GLY A 915 -16.77 41.23 12.44
C GLY A 915 -15.78 41.97 11.57
N THR A 916 -16.17 43.16 11.07
CA THR A 916 -15.32 44.00 10.24
C THR A 916 -14.16 44.59 11.03
N MET A 917 -14.36 44.91 12.33
CA MET A 917 -13.27 45.32 13.22
C MET A 917 -12.20 44.22 13.35
N HIS A 918 -12.60 42.96 13.56
CA HIS A 918 -11.66 41.85 13.61
C HIS A 918 -10.97 41.61 12.26
N MET A 919 -11.67 41.83 11.15
CA MET A 919 -11.08 41.74 9.80
C MET A 919 -10.09 42.86 9.52
N ALA A 920 -10.27 44.06 10.06
CA ALA A 920 -9.31 45.15 9.92
C ALA A 920 -8.08 44.94 10.82
N ALA A 921 -8.25 44.27 11.96
CA ALA A 921 -7.16 43.95 12.89
C ALA A 921 -6.31 42.74 12.45
N ALA A 922 -6.86 41.89 11.57
CA ALA A 922 -6.24 40.69 11.02
C ALA A 922 -5.62 41.00 9.65
#